data_AF-A0A5C7PK83-F1
#
_entry.id   AF-A0A5C7PK83-F1
#
_cell.length_a   1.000
_cell.length_b   1.000
_cell.length_c   1.000
_cell.angle_alpha   90.00
_cell.angle_beta   90.00
_cell.angle_gamma   90.00
#
_symmetry.space_group_name_H-M   'P 1'
#
loop_
_entity.id
_entity.type
_entity.pdbx_description
1 polymer ?
#
loop_
_entity_poly.entity_id
_entity_poly.type
_entity_poly.pdbx_seq_one_letter_code
_entity_poly.pdbx_strand_id
1 'polypeptide(L)'
;MIKHTSFAMACLASAAALTASSAQAAPERLFQEERVQRLSVPSAQGQAAEQAVMHSDRKVKSRRDGLRANAQAAQAQELEIPLTDGSKIYASRVNSYKLRSGSDVWVGRHAGTLVSGRLPAQEQSVIVWRGGRAYGVVEHGDKIYRIHANAKGEHSVIEVDTSRFPRDHADAAYRNLLNESINKQARDLVAPAPKTTVKALAAPAAADAQPVIKLLVNYTAQAKTAAAAAGQDIDALIDLSLALTNQGYVNSGVNAKVEMVYKAQVTYTQSGTQSLDRDRYAAKNDGYMDNIHTQRDQYGADVGMLFVDDGDESCGIAKAIGATADSAFAVVHWDCATDNFSFGHELGHLYGARHNAENDGTTTPFAYGHGYWAPNQAWRTIMAYQCSGKTCPRLNYWSNPGVNYTDGQAMGNTSTAHNARVLTERAATLAAFRADAGGADTTAPTVSLASSASGKSLTFTATATDNVGVAKVEFVLDGTVNATVTAAPYSKVVDTSTLAAGAHTMVAKAYDAAGNVGSSTTLSFSVDNTAPTVSLAGSASGTTQNFTATASDNVGVTKVEFWLDGALNATDTASPYTLALDTTKVANGTHSMVAKAYDAAGNVASSTAVSFSVNNTSTSVTEGSAANDTIATAVKLATNVGSVTGTVSAKTDVDYYAVTLAAGQTLTVGMTGPSGTDYDLNLVNASGTVLAKSTGSTSTESMSYKATTATTVYVKVFSYSGSSTTSTYKLTITYK
;
A
#
# COMPACT_ATOMS: atom_id res chain seq x y z
N MET A 1 -2.91 54.34 69.77
CA MET A 1 -1.56 53.82 69.48
C MET A 1 -1.59 52.31 69.66
N ILE A 2 -1.04 51.58 68.69
CA ILE A 2 -0.75 50.13 68.68
C ILE A 2 -2.00 49.24 68.59
N LYS A 3 -2.30 48.76 67.38
CA LYS A 3 -3.20 47.64 67.10
C LYS A 3 -2.36 46.41 66.77
N HIS A 4 -2.45 45.38 67.59
CA HIS A 4 -2.42 43.97 67.17
C HIS A 4 -3.11 43.17 68.26
N THR A 5 -4.33 42.73 67.98
CA THR A 5 -5.05 41.73 68.79
C THR A 5 -5.69 40.74 67.84
N SER A 6 -5.23 39.50 67.95
CA SER A 6 -5.90 38.28 67.49
C SER A 6 -7.31 38.22 68.06
N PHE A 7 -8.27 37.71 67.28
CA PHE A 7 -9.32 36.82 67.78
C PHE A 7 -9.97 36.09 66.59
N ALA A 8 -10.02 34.76 66.70
CA ALA A 8 -10.86 33.90 65.88
C ALA A 8 -12.34 34.14 66.21
N MET A 9 -13.25 33.95 65.25
CA MET A 9 -14.36 32.98 65.32
C MET A 9 -15.38 33.19 64.18
N ALA A 10 -15.75 32.05 63.58
CA ALA A 10 -16.98 31.71 62.87
C ALA A 10 -17.31 32.34 61.49
N CYS A 11 -17.33 31.49 60.47
CA CYS A 11 -18.62 31.06 59.92
C CYS A 11 -18.49 29.72 59.19
N LEU A 12 -19.29 28.73 59.61
CA LEU A 12 -19.51 27.48 58.89
C LEU A 12 -20.09 27.81 57.51
N ALA A 13 -19.41 27.37 56.46
CA ALA A 13 -19.99 27.19 55.14
C ALA A 13 -19.66 25.77 54.68
N SER A 14 -20.71 24.99 54.49
CA SER A 14 -20.72 23.62 54.04
C SER A 14 -19.98 23.48 52.70
N ALA A 15 -18.74 23.00 52.74
CA ALA A 15 -18.06 22.52 51.54
C ALA A 15 -18.51 21.09 51.28
N ALA A 16 -19.49 20.93 50.38
CA ALA A 16 -19.68 19.68 49.68
C ALA A 16 -18.40 19.40 48.89
N ALA A 17 -17.53 18.55 49.42
CA ALA A 17 -16.39 18.03 48.70
C ALA A 17 -16.94 17.20 47.54
N LEU A 18 -16.93 17.76 46.32
CA LEU A 18 -16.93 16.96 45.12
C LEU A 18 -15.65 16.12 45.15
N THR A 19 -15.76 14.88 45.61
CA THR A 19 -14.81 13.83 45.28
C THR A 19 -14.98 13.52 43.79
N ALA A 20 -14.38 14.33 42.93
CA ALA A 20 -14.08 13.89 41.59
C ALA A 20 -13.03 12.79 41.72
N SER A 21 -13.48 11.54 41.83
CA SER A 21 -12.62 10.40 41.54
C SER A 21 -12.11 10.62 40.12
N SER A 22 -10.81 10.85 39.94
CA SER A 22 -10.18 10.72 38.64
C SER A 22 -10.42 9.28 38.18
N ALA A 23 -11.40 9.08 37.30
CA ALA A 23 -11.58 7.81 36.63
C ALA A 23 -10.26 7.53 35.90
N GLN A 24 -9.52 6.52 36.35
CA GLN A 24 -8.30 6.07 35.69
C GLN A 24 -8.72 5.65 34.27
N ALA A 25 -8.16 6.32 33.26
CA ALA A 25 -8.47 6.00 31.87
C ALA A 25 -8.16 4.53 31.63
N ALA A 26 -9.05 3.83 30.90
CA ALA A 26 -8.82 2.44 30.55
C ALA A 26 -7.48 2.28 29.79
N PRO A 27 -6.76 1.17 29.99
CA PRO A 27 -5.50 0.93 29.29
C PRO A 27 -5.71 0.95 27.77
N GLU A 28 -4.76 1.56 27.06
CA GLU A 28 -4.81 1.64 25.59
C GLU A 28 -4.52 0.25 25.02
N ARG A 29 -5.23 -0.16 23.96
CA ARG A 29 -5.00 -1.47 23.34
C ARG A 29 -3.82 -1.38 22.40
N LEU A 30 -2.91 -2.36 22.44
CA LEU A 30 -1.80 -2.44 21.47
C LEU A 30 -2.30 -2.57 20.02
N PHE A 31 -3.39 -3.30 19.81
CA PHE A 31 -4.00 -3.52 18.51
C PHE A 31 -5.47 -3.08 18.50
N GLN A 32 -5.94 -2.56 17.36
CA GLN A 32 -7.35 -2.18 17.18
C GLN A 32 -8.24 -3.43 17.07
N GLU A 33 -9.47 -3.37 17.60
CA GLU A 33 -10.49 -4.40 17.34
C GLU A 33 -11.11 -4.17 15.96
N GLU A 34 -10.68 -4.91 14.93
CA GLU A 34 -11.46 -5.01 13.70
C GLU A 34 -12.64 -5.98 13.94
N ARG A 35 -13.84 -5.59 13.50
CA ARG A 35 -14.99 -6.50 13.39
C ARG A 35 -14.51 -7.78 12.71
N VAL A 36 -14.58 -8.90 13.43
CA VAL A 36 -14.34 -10.23 12.88
C VAL A 36 -15.40 -10.50 11.81
N GLN A 37 -15.17 -10.06 10.57
CA GLN A 37 -15.59 -10.87 9.44
C GLN A 37 -14.75 -12.13 9.59
N ARG A 38 -15.37 -13.22 10.03
CA ARG A 38 -14.72 -14.53 10.05
C ARG A 38 -14.24 -14.78 8.63
N LEU A 39 -12.95 -14.56 8.38
CA LEU A 39 -12.28 -15.14 7.24
C LEU A 39 -12.49 -16.64 7.41
N SER A 40 -13.23 -17.19 6.47
CA SER A 40 -13.43 -18.63 6.30
C SER A 40 -12.09 -19.35 6.43
N VAL A 41 -12.15 -20.58 6.96
CA VAL A 41 -11.03 -21.53 7.04
C VAL A 41 -10.11 -21.34 5.82
N PRO A 42 -8.80 -21.12 6.02
CA PRO A 42 -7.87 -20.84 4.92
C PRO A 42 -8.01 -21.91 3.83
N SER A 43 -7.96 -21.50 2.57
CA SER A 43 -7.88 -22.44 1.45
C SER A 43 -6.66 -23.35 1.61
N ALA A 44 -6.64 -24.51 0.95
CA ALA A 44 -5.48 -25.42 0.99
C ALA A 44 -4.14 -24.73 0.61
N GLN A 45 -4.19 -23.66 -0.19
CA GLN A 45 -3.03 -22.79 -0.50
C GLN A 45 -2.64 -21.88 0.67
N GLY A 46 -3.61 -21.37 1.45
CA GLY A 46 -3.36 -20.63 2.69
C GLY A 46 -2.73 -21.52 3.77
N GLN A 47 -3.19 -22.78 3.89
CA GLN A 47 -2.58 -23.77 4.79
C GLN A 47 -1.16 -24.18 4.35
N ALA A 48 -0.91 -24.27 3.05
CA ALA A 48 0.44 -24.53 2.51
C ALA A 48 1.41 -23.35 2.71
N ALA A 49 0.92 -22.10 2.60
CA ALA A 49 1.70 -20.91 2.94
C ALA A 49 1.98 -20.82 4.44
N GLU A 50 1.01 -21.19 5.28
CA GLU A 50 1.17 -21.28 6.74
C GLU A 50 2.19 -22.38 7.13
N GLN A 51 2.15 -23.54 6.46
CA GLN A 51 3.18 -24.60 6.61
C GLN A 51 4.55 -24.18 6.06
N ALA A 52 4.63 -23.40 4.98
CA ALA A 52 5.88 -22.88 4.45
C ALA A 52 6.51 -21.81 5.37
N VAL A 53 5.69 -20.97 6.01
CA VAL A 53 6.13 -20.04 7.07
C VAL A 53 6.60 -20.80 8.31
N MET A 54 5.89 -21.88 8.72
CA MET A 54 6.34 -22.79 9.78
C MET A 54 7.64 -23.55 9.45
N HIS A 55 7.99 -23.67 8.16
CA HIS A 55 9.28 -24.23 7.74
C HIS A 55 10.42 -23.19 7.83
N SER A 56 10.10 -21.89 7.74
CA SER A 56 11.08 -20.78 7.80
C SER A 56 11.35 -20.23 9.21
N ASP A 57 10.37 -20.24 10.12
CA ASP A 57 10.56 -19.91 11.54
C ASP A 57 10.28 -21.15 12.39
N ARG A 58 11.35 -21.89 12.71
CA ARG A 58 11.27 -23.20 13.38
C ARG A 58 10.83 -23.12 14.85
N LYS A 59 10.63 -21.92 15.41
CA LYS A 59 10.45 -21.68 16.86
C LYS A 59 9.05 -21.20 17.22
N VAL A 60 8.10 -21.22 16.30
CA VAL A 60 6.69 -20.89 16.58
C VAL A 60 6.04 -22.01 17.40
N LYS A 61 5.57 -21.68 18.62
CA LYS A 61 4.76 -22.59 19.46
C LYS A 61 3.27 -22.38 19.25
N SER A 62 2.84 -21.12 19.20
CA SER A 62 1.47 -20.70 18.86
C SER A 62 1.50 -19.29 18.28
N ARG A 63 0.47 -18.89 17.52
CA ARG A 63 0.41 -17.56 16.89
C ARG A 63 -1.00 -17.00 16.82
N ARG A 64 -1.09 -15.67 16.80
CA ARG A 64 -2.30 -14.89 16.56
C ARG A 64 -2.01 -13.82 15.52
N ASP A 65 -2.66 -13.91 14.37
CA ASP A 65 -2.38 -13.09 13.18
C ASP A 65 -3.50 -12.08 12.88
N GLY A 66 -3.28 -11.25 11.85
CA GLY A 66 -4.28 -10.33 11.32
C GLY A 66 -4.53 -9.12 12.23
N LEU A 67 -3.57 -8.78 13.09
CA LEU A 67 -3.69 -7.68 14.04
C LEU A 67 -3.24 -6.36 13.39
N ARG A 68 -3.86 -5.23 13.76
CA ARG A 68 -3.44 -3.90 13.31
C ARG A 68 -3.02 -3.04 14.49
N ALA A 69 -1.79 -2.53 14.45
CA ALA A 69 -1.25 -1.71 15.52
C ALA A 69 -2.09 -0.44 15.72
N ASN A 70 -2.32 -0.11 16.98
CA ASN A 70 -3.01 1.10 17.38
C ASN A 70 -2.00 2.24 17.49
N ALA A 71 -2.11 3.29 16.66
CA ALA A 71 -1.11 4.35 16.62
C ALA A 71 -0.92 5.07 17.97
N GLN A 72 -1.98 5.13 18.78
CA GLN A 72 -2.00 5.73 20.10
C GLN A 72 -1.19 4.91 21.13
N ALA A 73 -1.03 3.60 20.91
CA ALA A 73 -0.35 2.71 21.83
C ALA A 73 1.14 3.03 22.00
N ALA A 74 1.79 3.67 21.00
CA ALA A 74 3.19 4.06 21.08
C ALA A 74 3.49 5.01 22.26
N GLN A 75 2.51 5.83 22.66
CA GLN A 75 2.67 6.84 23.70
C GLN A 75 1.88 6.54 24.97
N ALA A 76 1.17 5.41 25.00
CA ALA A 76 0.28 5.06 26.09
C ALA A 76 1.04 4.80 27.40
N GLN A 77 0.44 5.22 28.52
CA GLN A 77 0.98 4.96 29.86
C GLN A 77 0.68 3.53 30.34
N GLU A 78 -0.44 2.95 29.92
CA GLU A 78 -0.81 1.56 30.16
C GLU A 78 -1.20 0.91 28.84
N LEU A 79 -0.72 -0.31 28.59
CA LEU A 79 -1.01 -1.10 27.39
C LEU A 79 -1.68 -2.42 27.73
N GLU A 80 -2.78 -2.72 27.05
CA GLU A 80 -3.37 -4.04 26.94
C GLU A 80 -2.73 -4.78 25.75
N ILE A 81 -2.07 -5.90 26.01
CA ILE A 81 -1.40 -6.73 25.00
C ILE A 81 -2.11 -8.09 24.93
N PRO A 82 -2.69 -8.47 23.78
CA PRO A 82 -3.30 -9.79 23.61
C PRO A 82 -2.24 -10.88 23.43
N LEU A 83 -2.47 -12.03 24.06
CA LEU A 83 -1.66 -13.24 23.88
C LEU A 83 -2.32 -14.21 22.88
N THR A 84 -1.60 -15.28 22.56
CA THR A 84 -1.98 -16.29 21.55
C THR A 84 -3.16 -17.16 21.97
N ASP A 85 -3.35 -17.38 23.28
CA ASP A 85 -4.47 -18.14 23.84
C ASP A 85 -5.76 -17.30 24.04
N GLY A 86 -5.73 -16.02 23.62
CA GLY A 86 -6.84 -15.08 23.78
C GLY A 86 -6.85 -14.35 25.12
N SER A 87 -5.97 -14.70 26.06
CA SER A 87 -5.75 -13.92 27.27
C SER A 87 -5.11 -12.57 26.97
N LYS A 88 -5.09 -11.68 27.98
CA LYS A 88 -4.59 -10.32 27.87
C LYS A 88 -3.68 -10.03 29.04
N ILE A 89 -2.55 -9.38 28.77
CA ILE A 89 -1.69 -8.81 29.81
C ILE A 89 -1.83 -7.30 29.81
N TYR A 90 -1.62 -6.70 30.97
CA TYR A 90 -1.62 -5.25 31.13
C TYR A 90 -0.24 -4.82 31.60
N ALA A 91 0.37 -3.89 30.86
CA ALA A 91 1.72 -3.42 31.10
C ALA A 91 1.72 -1.91 31.32
N SER A 92 2.31 -1.46 32.43
CA SER A 92 2.49 -0.03 32.72
C SER A 92 3.85 0.44 32.21
N ARG A 93 3.87 1.52 31.43
CA ARG A 93 5.08 2.09 30.86
C ARG A 93 6.01 2.58 31.96
N VAL A 94 7.23 2.05 31.98
CA VAL A 94 8.30 2.46 32.90
C VAL A 94 9.42 3.24 32.21
N ASN A 95 9.55 3.12 30.89
CA ASN A 95 10.52 3.89 30.11
C ASN A 95 10.02 4.11 28.68
N SER A 96 10.44 5.22 28.07
CA SER A 96 10.26 5.48 26.65
C SER A 96 11.29 6.46 26.14
N TYR A 97 11.84 6.18 24.96
CA TYR A 97 12.89 6.99 24.34
C TYR A 97 12.96 6.69 22.83
N LYS A 98 13.66 7.54 22.08
CA LYS A 98 13.91 7.33 20.66
C LYS A 98 15.30 6.73 20.41
N LEU A 99 15.38 5.79 19.48
CA LEU A 99 16.64 5.34 18.89
C LEU A 99 17.12 6.35 17.83
N ARG A 100 18.42 6.30 17.47
CA ARG A 100 18.95 7.14 16.37
C ARG A 100 18.28 6.91 15.04
N SER A 101 17.74 5.71 14.82
CA SER A 101 16.96 5.37 13.64
C SER A 101 15.61 6.10 13.57
N GLY A 102 15.22 6.84 14.62
CA GLY A 102 13.95 7.55 14.76
C GLY A 102 12.84 6.73 15.42
N SER A 103 13.03 5.42 15.54
CA SER A 103 12.07 4.49 16.15
C SER A 103 11.82 4.81 17.64
N ASP A 104 10.55 4.74 18.06
CA ASP A 104 10.16 4.92 19.46
C ASP A 104 10.27 3.59 20.20
N VAL A 105 10.92 3.60 21.35
CA VAL A 105 10.96 2.47 22.28
C VAL A 105 9.95 2.71 23.39
N TRP A 106 9.16 1.69 23.68
CA TRP A 106 8.25 1.61 24.80
C TRP A 106 8.62 0.42 25.65
N VAL A 107 8.85 0.64 26.94
CA VAL A 107 9.14 -0.42 27.91
C VAL A 107 8.07 -0.41 28.99
N GLY A 108 7.40 -1.55 29.16
CA GLY A 108 6.37 -1.72 30.17
C GLY A 108 6.68 -2.84 31.14
N ARG A 109 6.15 -2.73 32.35
CA ARG A 109 6.15 -3.81 33.35
C ARG A 109 4.74 -4.35 33.55
N HIS A 110 4.62 -5.66 33.66
CA HIS A 110 3.32 -6.31 33.75
C HIS A 110 2.70 -6.12 35.15
N ALA A 111 1.39 -5.90 35.21
CA ALA A 111 0.66 -5.79 36.46
C ALA A 111 0.52 -7.17 37.14
N GLY A 112 0.95 -7.27 38.40
CA GLY A 112 0.72 -8.42 39.28
C GLY A 112 0.36 -7.96 40.69
N THR A 113 -0.37 -8.81 41.45
CA THR A 113 -0.79 -8.53 42.84
C THR A 113 0.40 -8.05 43.69
N LEU A 114 0.22 -6.94 44.42
CA LEU A 114 1.19 -6.46 45.40
C LEU A 114 1.48 -7.57 46.42
N VAL A 115 2.67 -8.16 46.38
CA VAL A 115 3.16 -9.01 47.49
C VAL A 115 3.98 -8.08 48.37
N SER A 116 3.51 -7.84 49.61
CA SER A 116 4.21 -7.01 50.60
C SER A 116 4.56 -5.58 50.13
N GLY A 117 3.67 -4.95 49.36
CA GLY A 117 3.86 -3.57 48.90
C GLY A 117 4.86 -3.37 47.76
N ARG A 118 5.25 -4.45 47.05
CA ARG A 118 6.08 -4.39 45.83
C ARG A 118 5.39 -5.16 44.69
N LEU A 119 5.36 -4.56 43.49
CA LEU A 119 4.99 -5.25 42.25
C LEU A 119 6.07 -6.31 41.92
N PRO A 120 5.73 -7.51 41.42
CA PRO A 120 6.73 -8.47 40.94
C PRO A 120 7.56 -7.80 39.82
N ALA A 121 8.82 -7.54 40.10
CA ALA A 121 9.57 -6.44 39.50
C ALA A 121 10.12 -6.68 38.08
N GLN A 122 9.85 -7.82 37.42
CA GLN A 122 10.72 -8.26 36.32
C GLN A 122 10.07 -8.80 35.04
N GLU A 123 8.75 -9.04 35.00
CA GLU A 123 8.08 -9.29 33.72
C GLU A 123 7.92 -7.98 32.95
N GLN A 124 8.34 -7.98 31.69
CA GLN A 124 8.41 -6.77 30.89
C GLN A 124 8.02 -7.00 29.44
N SER A 125 7.63 -5.91 28.82
CA SER A 125 7.41 -5.79 27.37
C SER A 125 8.32 -4.71 26.84
N VAL A 126 9.17 -5.04 25.86
CA VAL A 126 9.96 -4.05 25.11
C VAL A 126 9.42 -4.01 23.69
N ILE A 127 8.85 -2.87 23.32
CA ILE A 127 8.19 -2.67 22.03
C ILE A 127 8.87 -1.50 21.32
N VAL A 128 9.35 -1.76 20.12
CA VAL A 128 9.84 -0.76 19.16
C VAL A 128 8.75 -0.44 18.16
N TRP A 129 8.44 0.84 18.04
CA TRP A 129 7.55 1.39 17.03
C TRP A 129 8.38 1.94 15.88
N ARG A 130 8.34 1.25 14.76
CA ARG A 130 9.04 1.62 13.53
C ARG A 130 8.04 1.69 12.40
N GLY A 131 7.95 2.87 11.78
CA GLY A 131 7.02 3.11 10.69
C GLY A 131 5.57 2.70 11.01
N GLY A 132 5.04 3.16 12.14
CA GLY A 132 3.65 2.90 12.55
C GLY A 132 3.32 1.45 12.88
N ARG A 133 4.34 0.57 12.90
CA ARG A 133 4.23 -0.85 13.22
C ARG A 133 4.94 -1.14 14.53
N ALA A 134 4.41 -2.09 15.29
CA ALA A 134 4.96 -2.54 16.56
C ALA A 134 5.78 -3.82 16.36
N TYR A 135 6.98 -3.83 16.92
CA TYR A 135 7.87 -4.98 16.98
C TYR A 135 8.33 -5.14 18.42
N GLY A 136 8.28 -6.33 19.00
CA GLY A 136 8.57 -6.44 20.42
C GLY A 136 8.79 -7.83 20.95
N VAL A 137 9.32 -7.87 22.17
CA VAL A 137 9.43 -9.06 22.99
C VAL A 137 8.67 -8.81 24.29
N VAL A 138 7.84 -9.76 24.66
CA VAL A 138 6.97 -9.75 25.84
C VAL A 138 7.30 -10.98 26.69
N GLU A 139 7.82 -10.75 27.89
CA GLU A 139 8.18 -11.80 28.85
C GLU A 139 7.04 -11.94 29.87
N HIS A 140 6.30 -13.05 29.85
CA HIS A 140 5.17 -13.30 30.76
C HIS A 140 5.20 -14.74 31.30
N GLY A 141 5.32 -14.90 32.62
CA GLY A 141 5.59 -16.19 33.23
C GLY A 141 6.92 -16.80 32.76
N ASP A 142 6.89 -18.06 32.35
CA ASP A 142 8.01 -18.78 31.74
C ASP A 142 8.05 -18.68 30.21
N LYS A 143 7.18 -17.85 29.63
CA LYS A 143 6.99 -17.73 28.17
C LYS A 143 7.54 -16.42 27.64
N ILE A 144 7.98 -16.48 26.39
CA ILE A 144 8.36 -15.33 25.59
C ILE A 144 7.39 -15.23 24.41
N TYR A 145 6.87 -14.04 24.21
CA TYR A 145 6.08 -13.71 23.03
C TYR A 145 6.80 -12.69 22.16
N ARG A 146 6.79 -12.94 20.86
CA ARG A 146 7.34 -12.10 19.81
C ARG A 146 6.20 -11.36 19.12
N ILE A 147 6.38 -10.07 18.89
CA ILE A 147 5.49 -9.21 18.10
C ILE A 147 6.26 -8.74 16.87
N HIS A 148 5.65 -8.91 15.70
CA HIS A 148 6.22 -8.45 14.43
C HIS A 148 5.11 -8.12 13.44
N ALA A 149 5.48 -7.41 12.37
CA ALA A 149 4.57 -7.05 11.29
C ALA A 149 5.12 -7.49 9.93
N ASN A 150 4.24 -8.07 9.10
CA ASN A 150 4.57 -8.43 7.73
C ASN A 150 4.64 -7.19 6.82
N ALA A 151 5.03 -7.38 5.55
CA ALA A 151 5.15 -6.30 4.57
C ALA A 151 3.85 -5.51 4.35
N LYS A 152 2.67 -6.13 4.57
CA LYS A 152 1.34 -5.50 4.46
C LYS A 152 0.94 -4.70 5.70
N GLY A 153 1.72 -4.76 6.78
CA GLY A 153 1.42 -4.10 8.05
C GLY A 153 0.48 -4.88 8.97
N GLU A 154 0.18 -6.14 8.64
CA GLU A 154 -0.53 -7.04 9.55
C GLU A 154 0.47 -7.58 10.58
N HIS A 155 0.07 -7.55 11.84
CA HIS A 155 0.88 -7.97 12.96
C HIS A 155 0.51 -9.38 13.41
N SER A 156 1.51 -10.07 13.93
CA SER A 156 1.33 -11.33 14.64
C SER A 156 1.88 -11.22 16.06
N VAL A 157 1.20 -11.86 17.00
CA VAL A 157 1.75 -12.22 18.32
C VAL A 157 2.07 -13.70 18.29
N ILE A 158 3.30 -14.08 18.61
CA ILE A 158 3.81 -15.45 18.52
C ILE A 158 4.34 -15.87 19.88
N GLU A 159 3.87 -17.00 20.43
CA GLU A 159 4.55 -17.66 21.55
C GLU A 159 5.77 -18.41 21.00
N VAL A 160 6.95 -18.12 21.54
CA VAL A 160 8.22 -18.67 21.09
C VAL A 160 8.53 -19.97 21.84
N ASP A 161 8.84 -21.03 21.12
CA ASP A 161 9.38 -22.26 21.67
C ASP A 161 10.88 -22.10 21.95
N THR A 162 11.18 -21.68 23.18
CA THR A 162 12.55 -21.41 23.62
C THR A 162 13.43 -22.67 23.66
N SER A 163 12.85 -23.87 23.58
CA SER A 163 13.63 -25.12 23.52
C SER A 163 14.20 -25.41 22.12
N ARG A 164 13.70 -24.72 21.09
CA ARG A 164 14.11 -24.91 19.68
C ARG A 164 15.15 -23.90 19.22
N PHE A 165 15.67 -23.07 20.12
CA PHE A 165 16.84 -22.26 19.81
C PHE A 165 18.05 -23.17 19.55
N PRO A 166 18.84 -22.89 18.50
CA PRO A 166 20.15 -23.51 18.36
C PRO A 166 21.03 -23.21 19.56
N ARG A 167 22.15 -23.92 19.66
CA ARG A 167 23.19 -23.61 20.66
C ARG A 167 23.69 -22.18 20.45
N ASP A 168 24.18 -21.55 21.52
CA ASP A 168 24.69 -20.18 21.43
C ASP A 168 25.80 -20.06 20.38
N HIS A 169 26.78 -20.99 20.40
CA HIS A 169 27.78 -21.13 19.35
C HIS A 169 28.39 -22.54 19.28
N ALA A 170 29.27 -22.74 18.30
CA ALA A 170 29.92 -24.02 18.09
C ALA A 170 31.00 -24.35 19.13
N ASP A 171 30.86 -25.45 19.88
CA ASP A 171 31.77 -25.88 20.95
C ASP A 171 33.26 -25.88 20.57
N ALA A 172 33.60 -26.28 19.34
CA ALA A 172 34.99 -26.27 18.86
C ALA A 172 35.48 -24.84 18.59
N ALA A 173 34.64 -24.01 17.98
CA ALA A 173 34.97 -22.61 17.70
C ALA A 173 35.11 -21.81 19.00
N TYR A 174 34.23 -22.02 19.97
CA TYR A 174 34.34 -21.41 21.28
C TYR A 174 35.57 -21.88 22.04
N ARG A 175 35.86 -23.18 22.06
CA ARG A 175 37.09 -23.68 22.68
C ARG A 175 38.36 -23.10 22.05
N ASN A 176 38.35 -22.83 20.75
CA ASN A 176 39.45 -22.13 20.10
C ASN A 176 39.56 -20.67 20.59
N LEU A 177 38.44 -19.95 20.69
CA LEU A 177 38.42 -18.61 21.28
C LEU A 177 38.88 -18.59 22.75
N LEU A 178 38.50 -19.61 23.54
CA LEU A 178 38.97 -19.80 24.90
C LEU A 178 40.50 -19.90 24.91
N ASN A 179 41.06 -20.80 24.11
CA ASN A 179 42.50 -21.00 24.02
C ASN A 179 43.24 -19.74 23.55
N GLU A 180 42.71 -19.02 22.57
CA GLU A 180 43.27 -17.74 22.12
C GLU A 180 43.23 -16.68 23.22
N SER A 181 42.09 -16.56 23.93
CA SER A 181 41.94 -15.59 25.02
C SER A 181 42.92 -15.84 26.17
N ILE A 182 43.08 -17.11 26.58
CA ILE A 182 44.03 -17.53 27.62
C ILE A 182 45.47 -17.21 27.18
N ASN A 183 45.83 -17.51 25.94
CA ASN A 183 47.19 -17.31 25.40
C ASN A 183 47.54 -15.85 25.11
N LYS A 184 46.54 -14.98 24.88
CA LYS A 184 46.73 -13.55 24.60
C LYS A 184 46.67 -12.67 25.86
N GLN A 185 45.86 -13.05 26.85
CA GLN A 185 45.72 -12.33 28.12
C GLN A 185 46.92 -12.53 29.07
N ALA A 186 47.75 -13.55 28.84
CA ALA A 186 49.09 -13.63 29.44
C ALA A 186 50.04 -12.50 28.97
N ARG A 187 49.66 -11.70 27.95
CA ARG A 187 50.49 -10.63 27.37
C ARG A 187 49.88 -9.22 27.43
N ASP A 188 48.56 -9.04 27.31
CA ASP A 188 47.99 -7.72 26.96
C ASP A 188 46.98 -7.08 27.96
N LEU A 189 46.68 -7.67 29.13
CA LEU A 189 45.78 -7.05 30.13
C LEU A 189 46.48 -6.11 31.13
N VAL A 190 47.80 -5.95 31.02
CA VAL A 190 48.51 -4.77 31.52
C VAL A 190 48.74 -3.89 30.30
N ALA A 191 47.99 -2.79 30.23
CA ALA A 191 47.85 -1.91 29.06
C ALA A 191 49.11 -1.75 28.17
N PRO A 192 48.95 -1.70 26.83
CA PRO A 192 49.84 -0.95 25.97
C PRO A 192 49.23 0.40 25.59
N ALA A 193 50.05 1.44 25.71
CA ALA A 193 49.77 2.83 25.34
C ALA A 193 49.27 2.97 23.88
N PRO A 194 48.40 3.95 23.59
CA PRO A 194 47.99 4.26 22.22
C PRO A 194 49.22 4.67 21.39
N LYS A 195 49.47 3.95 20.30
CA LYS A 195 50.45 4.35 19.28
C LYS A 195 49.72 4.82 18.03
N THR A 196 49.48 6.12 17.95
CA THR A 196 50.03 7.07 16.95
C THR A 196 49.42 8.45 17.20
N THR A 197 50.30 9.44 17.40
CA THR A 197 50.06 10.89 17.47
C THR A 197 48.61 11.36 17.59
N VAL A 198 48.04 11.27 18.81
CA VAL A 198 46.95 12.15 19.22
C VAL A 198 47.48 13.04 20.33
N LYS A 199 47.31 14.35 20.13
CA LYS A 199 47.64 15.45 21.04
C LYS A 199 47.21 15.06 22.47
N ALA A 200 48.12 15.29 23.42
CA ALA A 200 48.02 14.90 24.83
C ALA A 200 46.57 14.89 25.36
N LEU A 201 46.13 13.70 25.81
CA LEU A 201 44.89 13.51 26.55
C LEU A 201 44.86 14.50 27.70
N ALA A 202 43.94 15.46 27.63
CA ALA A 202 43.48 16.15 28.84
C ALA A 202 42.96 15.09 29.81
N ALA A 203 43.18 15.31 31.11
CA ALA A 203 42.62 14.51 32.19
C ALA A 203 41.13 14.21 31.92
N PRO A 204 40.61 13.04 32.35
CA PRO A 204 39.24 12.65 32.05
C PRO A 204 38.29 13.77 32.44
N ALA A 205 37.59 14.31 31.45
CA ALA A 205 36.48 15.21 31.70
C ALA A 205 35.42 14.42 32.48
N ALA A 206 35.13 14.91 33.69
CA ALA A 206 34.02 14.53 34.57
C ALA A 206 33.68 13.03 34.69
N ALA A 207 33.94 12.47 35.87
CA ALA A 207 33.17 11.32 36.34
C ALA A 207 31.68 11.73 36.42
N ASP A 208 30.88 11.41 35.39
CA ASP A 208 29.40 11.25 35.46
C ASP A 208 28.68 10.90 34.14
N ALA A 209 29.35 10.76 32.98
CA ALA A 209 28.66 10.37 31.73
C ALA A 209 28.60 8.85 31.53
N GLN A 210 27.40 8.29 31.30
CA GLN A 210 27.20 6.89 30.91
C GLN A 210 27.92 6.60 29.58
N PRO A 211 28.88 5.65 29.52
CA PRO A 211 29.57 5.33 28.27
C PRO A 211 28.62 4.82 27.18
N VAL A 212 28.76 5.36 25.97
CA VAL A 212 27.97 4.96 24.80
C VAL A 212 28.85 4.19 23.81
N ILE A 213 28.56 2.91 23.61
CA ILE A 213 29.28 2.03 22.69
C ILE A 213 28.59 2.12 21.33
N LYS A 214 29.32 2.64 20.33
CA LYS A 214 28.79 2.90 18.99
C LYS A 214 28.91 1.67 18.12
N LEU A 215 27.79 1.25 17.54
CA LEU A 215 27.70 0.02 16.76
C LEU A 215 27.59 0.32 15.27
N LEU A 216 28.43 -0.36 14.49
CA LEU A 216 28.23 -0.60 13.08
C LEU A 216 27.43 -1.90 12.95
N VAL A 217 26.20 -1.84 12.43
CA VAL A 217 25.34 -3.02 12.32
C VAL A 217 25.16 -3.41 10.85
N ASN A 218 25.79 -4.50 10.44
CA ASN A 218 25.68 -5.03 9.10
C ASN A 218 24.75 -6.24 9.03
N TYR A 219 24.26 -6.54 7.83
CA TYR A 219 23.47 -7.75 7.59
C TYR A 219 23.70 -8.28 6.17
N THR A 220 23.59 -9.60 5.99
CA THR A 220 23.71 -10.23 4.67
C THR A 220 22.38 -10.18 3.90
N ALA A 221 22.45 -10.36 2.58
CA ALA A 221 21.24 -10.46 1.75
C ALA A 221 20.39 -11.69 2.14
N GLN A 222 21.04 -12.78 2.52
CA GLN A 222 20.42 -14.00 3.02
C GLN A 222 19.64 -13.74 4.31
N ALA A 223 20.26 -13.11 5.31
CA ALA A 223 19.59 -12.75 6.57
C ALA A 223 18.37 -11.87 6.34
N LYS A 224 18.48 -10.84 5.49
CA LYS A 224 17.34 -9.99 5.14
C LYS A 224 16.20 -10.78 4.47
N THR A 225 16.55 -11.70 3.56
CA THR A 225 15.56 -12.50 2.83
C THR A 225 14.87 -13.50 3.74
N ALA A 226 15.62 -14.19 4.61
CA ALA A 226 15.09 -15.14 5.58
C ALA A 226 14.18 -14.45 6.62
N ALA A 227 14.62 -13.32 7.17
CA ALA A 227 13.79 -12.51 8.06
C ALA A 227 12.48 -12.09 7.39
N ALA A 228 12.53 -11.60 6.14
CA ALA A 228 11.34 -11.22 5.39
C ALA A 228 10.40 -12.41 5.12
N ALA A 229 10.94 -13.60 4.83
CA ALA A 229 10.17 -14.83 4.65
C ALA A 229 9.44 -15.25 5.94
N ALA A 230 10.07 -15.03 7.10
CA ALA A 230 9.46 -15.21 8.41
C ALA A 230 8.52 -14.05 8.83
N GLY A 231 8.23 -13.10 7.92
CA GLY A 231 7.35 -11.96 8.19
C GLY A 231 7.97 -10.90 9.11
N GLN A 232 9.29 -10.82 9.17
CA GLN A 232 10.03 -9.83 9.95
C GLN A 232 10.71 -8.79 9.07
N ASP A 233 10.99 -7.64 9.67
CA ASP A 233 11.74 -6.55 9.06
C ASP A 233 13.13 -6.50 9.70
N ILE A 234 14.19 -6.64 8.89
CA ILE A 234 15.57 -6.69 9.38
C ILE A 234 15.96 -5.39 10.11
N ASP A 235 15.42 -4.24 9.71
CA ASP A 235 15.70 -2.98 10.38
C ASP A 235 15.02 -2.92 11.75
N ALA A 236 13.78 -3.39 11.83
CA ALA A 236 13.05 -3.45 13.08
C ALA A 236 13.69 -4.45 14.06
N LEU A 237 14.24 -5.55 13.54
CA LEU A 237 15.03 -6.52 14.31
C LEU A 237 16.28 -5.88 14.91
N ILE A 238 17.01 -5.07 14.12
CA ILE A 238 18.19 -4.34 14.60
C ILE A 238 17.80 -3.35 15.69
N ASP A 239 16.77 -2.54 15.47
CA ASP A 239 16.28 -1.58 16.48
C ASP A 239 15.84 -2.28 17.76
N LEU A 240 15.10 -3.39 17.65
CA LEU A 240 14.66 -4.19 18.79
C LEU A 240 15.84 -4.84 19.53
N SER A 241 16.88 -5.29 18.81
CA SER A 241 18.11 -5.84 19.42
C SER A 241 18.85 -4.79 20.26
N LEU A 242 18.92 -3.55 19.77
CA LEU A 242 19.50 -2.41 20.51
C LEU A 242 18.65 -2.06 21.74
N ALA A 243 17.32 -2.02 21.58
CA ALA A 243 16.40 -1.72 22.68
C ALA A 243 16.47 -2.77 23.78
N LEU A 244 16.46 -4.06 23.42
CA LEU A 244 16.56 -5.17 24.37
C LEU A 244 17.91 -5.20 25.07
N THR A 245 19.01 -4.94 24.37
CA THR A 245 20.36 -4.89 24.97
C THR A 245 20.46 -3.77 25.99
N ASN A 246 20.00 -2.55 25.63
CA ASN A 246 19.95 -1.42 26.54
C ASN A 246 19.02 -1.69 27.74
N GLN A 247 17.88 -2.33 27.51
CA GLN A 247 16.97 -2.70 28.60
C GLN A 247 17.61 -3.75 29.52
N GLY A 248 18.36 -4.71 28.98
CA GLY A 248 19.14 -5.66 29.78
C GLY A 248 20.18 -4.98 30.67
N TYR A 249 20.84 -3.93 30.17
CA TYR A 249 21.74 -3.09 30.98
C TYR A 249 21.00 -2.40 32.12
N VAL A 250 19.87 -1.76 31.85
CA VAL A 250 19.02 -1.11 32.86
C VAL A 250 18.56 -2.12 33.92
N ASN A 251 18.04 -3.25 33.48
CA ASN A 251 17.56 -4.35 34.32
C ASN A 251 18.64 -4.86 35.30
N SER A 252 19.90 -4.78 34.89
CA SER A 252 21.03 -5.38 35.60
C SER A 252 21.93 -4.35 36.29
N GLY A 253 21.56 -3.06 36.27
CA GLY A 253 22.37 -1.98 36.85
C GLY A 253 23.71 -1.77 36.15
N VAL A 254 23.81 -2.05 34.84
CA VAL A 254 25.02 -1.82 34.05
C VAL A 254 25.06 -0.36 33.60
N ASN A 255 26.15 0.34 33.94
CA ASN A 255 26.36 1.72 33.50
C ASN A 255 26.98 1.76 32.09
N ALA A 256 26.18 1.44 31.08
CA ALA A 256 26.55 1.51 29.67
C ALA A 256 25.31 1.69 28.79
N LYS A 257 25.50 2.19 27.56
CA LYS A 257 24.47 2.26 26.52
C LYS A 257 25.06 1.83 25.19
N VAL A 258 24.29 1.15 24.36
CA VAL A 258 24.62 0.91 22.95
C VAL A 258 23.79 1.78 22.03
N GLU A 259 24.42 2.21 20.95
CA GLU A 259 23.79 3.07 19.95
C GLU A 259 24.32 2.74 18.56
N MET A 260 23.43 2.55 17.59
CA MET A 260 23.83 2.29 16.21
C MET A 260 24.13 3.60 15.50
N VAL A 261 25.32 3.68 14.90
CA VAL A 261 25.81 4.88 14.18
C VAL A 261 25.81 4.69 12.67
N TYR A 262 25.80 3.44 12.22
CA TYR A 262 25.64 3.10 10.81
C TYR A 262 25.15 1.68 10.66
N LYS A 263 24.35 1.45 9.64
CA LYS A 263 23.83 0.16 9.23
C LYS A 263 23.88 0.03 7.72
N ALA A 264 24.29 -1.14 7.24
CA ALA A 264 24.25 -1.46 5.82
C ALA A 264 24.16 -2.95 5.53
N GLN A 265 23.49 -3.28 4.43
CA GLN A 265 23.62 -4.59 3.80
C GLN A 265 25.03 -4.75 3.23
N VAL A 266 25.70 -5.86 3.53
CA VAL A 266 27.00 -6.18 2.94
C VAL A 266 26.83 -6.94 1.63
N THR A 267 27.73 -6.69 0.67
CA THR A 267 27.88 -7.50 -0.54
C THR A 267 28.75 -8.71 -0.21
N TYR A 268 28.17 -9.65 0.55
CA TYR A 268 28.85 -10.85 1.01
C TYR A 268 27.91 -12.06 0.92
N THR A 269 28.45 -13.18 0.43
CA THR A 269 27.78 -14.47 0.44
C THR A 269 28.31 -15.26 1.62
N GLN A 270 27.40 -15.63 2.52
CA GLN A 270 27.69 -16.39 3.73
C GLN A 270 28.44 -17.68 3.42
N SER A 271 29.35 -18.06 4.31
CA SER A 271 30.13 -19.29 4.14
C SER A 271 29.38 -20.55 4.55
N GLY A 272 28.24 -20.41 5.25
CA GLY A 272 27.53 -21.51 5.90
C GLY A 272 28.05 -21.81 7.30
N THR A 273 29.06 -21.08 7.78
CA THR A 273 29.61 -21.19 9.15
C THR A 273 29.92 -19.83 9.74
N GLN A 274 29.38 -19.56 10.93
CA GLN A 274 29.45 -18.24 11.55
C GLN A 274 30.88 -17.86 11.97
N SER A 275 31.71 -18.84 12.28
CA SER A 275 33.12 -18.61 12.66
C SER A 275 33.93 -18.03 11.50
N LEU A 276 33.75 -18.56 10.29
CA LEU A 276 34.44 -18.06 9.11
C LEU A 276 33.86 -16.72 8.66
N ASP A 277 32.53 -16.56 8.73
CA ASP A 277 31.86 -15.30 8.41
C ASP A 277 32.33 -14.16 9.33
N ARG A 278 32.49 -14.45 10.63
CA ARG A 278 33.07 -13.54 11.61
C ARG A 278 34.53 -13.20 11.30
N ASP A 279 35.34 -14.20 10.95
CA ASP A 279 36.76 -13.97 10.65
C ASP A 279 36.94 -13.12 9.39
N ARG A 280 36.12 -13.34 8.37
CA ARG A 280 36.04 -12.48 7.17
C ARG A 280 35.58 -11.07 7.52
N TYR A 281 34.54 -10.94 8.34
CA TYR A 281 34.03 -9.65 8.77
C TYR A 281 35.07 -8.83 9.58
N ALA A 282 35.95 -9.51 10.33
CA ALA A 282 37.00 -8.89 11.12
C ALA A 282 38.31 -8.66 10.35
N ALA A 283 38.55 -9.39 9.25
CA ALA A 283 39.76 -9.26 8.43
C ALA A 283 39.82 -7.90 7.71
N LYS A 284 41.03 -7.38 7.48
CA LYS A 284 41.24 -6.05 6.87
C LYS A 284 41.45 -6.09 5.36
N ASN A 285 41.82 -7.25 4.83
CA ASN A 285 42.33 -7.40 3.47
C ASN A 285 42.28 -8.85 2.98
N ASP A 286 41.21 -9.58 3.31
CA ASP A 286 41.03 -10.96 2.85
C ASP A 286 40.16 -11.07 1.59
N GLY A 287 39.71 -9.93 1.06
CA GLY A 287 38.85 -9.83 -0.11
C GLY A 287 37.36 -9.90 0.22
N TYR A 288 36.98 -10.03 1.49
CA TYR A 288 35.59 -10.10 1.93
C TYR A 288 35.29 -8.97 2.91
N MET A 289 34.31 -8.12 2.58
CA MET A 289 33.86 -7.06 3.50
C MET A 289 35.00 -6.14 4.01
N ASP A 290 36.11 -6.01 3.28
CA ASP A 290 37.26 -5.21 3.70
C ASP A 290 36.91 -3.72 3.94
N ASN A 291 35.85 -3.23 3.30
CA ASN A 291 35.33 -1.88 3.47
C ASN A 291 34.74 -1.60 4.86
N ILE A 292 34.49 -2.63 5.68
CA ILE A 292 33.93 -2.51 7.03
C ILE A 292 34.83 -1.68 7.95
N HIS A 293 36.16 -1.82 7.84
CA HIS A 293 37.08 -1.03 8.66
C HIS A 293 37.01 0.46 8.32
N THR A 294 36.97 0.78 7.03
CA THR A 294 36.76 2.16 6.56
C THR A 294 35.43 2.72 7.06
N GLN A 295 34.35 1.93 7.04
CA GLN A 295 33.05 2.35 7.58
C GLN A 295 33.11 2.58 9.10
N ARG A 296 33.77 1.69 9.86
CA ARG A 296 33.96 1.88 11.30
C ARG A 296 34.70 3.16 11.62
N ASP A 297 35.76 3.46 10.87
CA ASP A 297 36.54 4.68 11.07
C ASP A 297 35.74 5.93 10.65
N GLN A 298 35.03 5.86 9.53
CA GLN A 298 34.21 6.96 9.00
C GLN A 298 33.09 7.36 9.96
N TYR A 299 32.36 6.40 10.52
CA TYR A 299 31.20 6.65 11.38
C TYR A 299 31.53 6.60 12.88
N GLY A 300 32.80 6.37 13.23
CA GLY A 300 33.26 6.27 14.62
C GLY A 300 32.62 5.08 15.37
N ALA A 301 32.50 3.92 14.72
CA ALA A 301 31.88 2.74 15.30
C ALA A 301 32.90 1.87 16.08
N ASP A 302 32.64 1.72 17.37
CA ASP A 302 33.46 0.96 18.32
C ASP A 302 33.38 -0.55 18.09
N VAL A 303 32.23 -1.06 17.68
CA VAL A 303 31.99 -2.50 17.52
C VAL A 303 31.24 -2.76 16.21
N GLY A 304 31.67 -3.79 15.47
CA GLY A 304 30.95 -4.31 14.32
C GLY A 304 30.08 -5.51 14.69
N MET A 305 28.81 -5.49 14.30
CA MET A 305 27.85 -6.57 14.50
C MET A 305 27.27 -7.00 13.15
N LEU A 306 27.39 -8.27 12.77
CA LEU A 306 26.88 -8.80 11.50
C LEU A 306 25.73 -9.79 11.71
N PHE A 307 24.58 -9.52 11.10
CA PHE A 307 23.44 -10.44 11.07
C PHE A 307 23.57 -11.43 9.89
N VAL A 308 23.43 -12.72 10.20
CA VAL A 308 23.51 -13.83 9.24
C VAL A 308 22.31 -14.78 9.35
N ASP A 309 22.19 -15.68 8.38
CA ASP A 309 21.26 -16.81 8.29
C ASP A 309 22.06 -18.09 7.95
N ASP A 310 23.12 -18.35 8.72
CA ASP A 310 23.98 -19.52 8.53
C ASP A 310 23.30 -20.79 9.06
N GLY A 311 23.50 -21.91 8.35
CA GLY A 311 22.90 -23.20 8.66
C GLY A 311 23.66 -24.03 9.72
N ASP A 312 24.67 -23.50 10.38
CA ASP A 312 25.54 -24.22 11.33
C ASP A 312 24.94 -24.43 12.74
N GLU A 313 23.64 -24.18 12.86
CA GLU A 313 22.84 -24.33 14.08
C GLU A 313 23.49 -23.61 15.28
N SER A 314 23.99 -22.40 15.08
CA SER A 314 24.51 -21.51 16.13
C SER A 314 23.71 -20.20 16.17
N CYS A 315 23.65 -19.55 17.32
CA CYS A 315 22.93 -18.27 17.46
C CYS A 315 23.82 -17.03 17.32
N GLY A 316 25.14 -17.17 17.49
CA GLY A 316 26.10 -16.09 17.23
C GLY A 316 27.52 -16.56 17.47
N ILE A 317 28.50 -15.68 17.25
CA ILE A 317 29.86 -15.87 17.74
C ILE A 317 30.65 -14.54 17.74
N ALA A 318 31.20 -14.18 18.90
CA ALA A 318 32.13 -13.06 19.05
C ALA A 318 33.56 -13.42 18.58
N LYS A 319 34.33 -12.41 18.18
CA LYS A 319 35.74 -12.57 17.77
C LYS A 319 36.71 -12.67 18.94
N ALA A 320 36.30 -12.22 20.13
CA ALA A 320 37.12 -12.26 21.32
C ALA A 320 36.27 -12.28 22.59
N ILE A 321 36.87 -12.79 23.68
CA ILE A 321 36.41 -12.55 25.05
C ILE A 321 37.28 -11.43 25.63
N GLY A 322 36.71 -10.24 25.78
CA GLY A 322 37.46 -9.03 26.15
C GLY A 322 38.21 -8.47 24.95
N ALA A 323 37.46 -7.86 24.03
CA ALA A 323 37.97 -7.38 22.76
C ALA A 323 38.93 -6.18 22.90
N THR A 324 39.72 -5.98 21.85
CA THR A 324 40.40 -4.71 21.55
C THR A 324 39.72 -4.06 20.35
N ALA A 325 40.15 -2.83 20.02
CA ALA A 325 39.73 -2.10 18.82
C ALA A 325 39.77 -2.95 17.51
N ASP A 326 40.75 -3.84 17.37
CA ASP A 326 40.93 -4.70 16.19
C ASP A 326 40.07 -5.97 16.22
N SER A 327 39.63 -6.43 17.39
CA SER A 327 38.88 -7.68 17.54
C SER A 327 37.42 -7.47 17.97
N ALA A 328 36.93 -6.22 17.94
CA ALA A 328 35.58 -5.83 18.34
C ALA A 328 34.55 -6.14 17.25
N PHE A 329 34.38 -7.43 16.95
CA PHE A 329 33.47 -7.94 15.92
C PHE A 329 32.69 -9.15 16.42
N ALA A 330 31.41 -9.24 16.06
CA ALA A 330 30.60 -10.42 16.30
C ALA A 330 29.63 -10.70 15.14
N VAL A 331 29.25 -11.96 15.02
CA VAL A 331 28.19 -12.44 14.11
C VAL A 331 27.02 -12.94 14.95
N VAL A 332 25.79 -12.71 14.50
CA VAL A 332 24.55 -13.13 15.19
C VAL A 332 23.57 -13.68 14.15
N HIS A 333 22.98 -14.83 14.41
CA HIS A 333 21.89 -15.34 13.60
C HIS A 333 20.63 -14.47 13.80
N TRP A 334 20.02 -13.99 12.72
CA TRP A 334 18.92 -13.01 12.79
C TRP A 334 17.77 -13.46 13.71
N ASP A 335 17.36 -14.73 13.60
CA ASP A 335 16.27 -15.32 14.38
C ASP A 335 16.63 -15.66 15.84
N CYS A 336 17.86 -15.38 16.30
CA CYS A 336 18.24 -15.49 17.71
C CYS A 336 18.47 -14.11 18.36
N ALA A 337 18.53 -13.04 17.56
CA ALA A 337 19.05 -11.75 18.00
C ALA A 337 18.25 -11.14 19.16
N THR A 338 16.91 -11.26 19.12
CA THR A 338 15.99 -10.55 20.01
C THR A 338 15.48 -11.43 21.14
N ASP A 339 14.74 -12.49 20.85
CA ASP A 339 14.03 -13.32 21.84
C ASP A 339 14.87 -14.44 22.48
N ASN A 340 16.06 -14.73 21.97
CA ASN A 340 17.12 -15.46 22.70
C ASN A 340 18.20 -14.53 23.27
N PHE A 341 18.05 -13.22 23.05
CA PHE A 341 18.98 -12.16 23.45
C PHE A 341 20.42 -12.33 22.92
N SER A 342 20.60 -13.06 21.81
CA SER A 342 21.93 -13.41 21.31
C SER A 342 22.73 -12.20 20.82
N PHE A 343 22.08 -11.13 20.36
CA PHE A 343 22.79 -9.89 20.03
C PHE A 343 23.51 -9.30 21.25
N GLY A 344 22.81 -9.25 22.38
CA GLY A 344 23.38 -8.84 23.66
C GLY A 344 24.46 -9.81 24.12
N HIS A 345 24.20 -11.12 24.04
CA HIS A 345 25.14 -12.19 24.44
C HIS A 345 26.51 -12.06 23.76
N GLU A 346 26.54 -11.96 22.43
CA GLU A 346 27.81 -11.86 21.69
C GLU A 346 28.55 -10.56 21.99
N LEU A 347 27.81 -9.46 22.15
CA LEU A 347 28.41 -8.22 22.61
C LEU A 347 29.01 -8.39 24.02
N GLY A 348 28.35 -9.13 24.91
CA GLY A 348 28.85 -9.47 26.24
C GLY A 348 30.21 -10.14 26.22
N HIS A 349 30.44 -11.08 25.30
CA HIS A 349 31.78 -11.65 25.09
C HIS A 349 32.82 -10.57 24.76
N LEU A 350 32.50 -9.61 23.88
CA LEU A 350 33.42 -8.50 23.56
C LEU A 350 33.75 -7.61 24.76
N TYR A 351 32.85 -7.45 25.73
CA TYR A 351 33.18 -6.82 27.02
C TYR A 351 34.16 -7.65 27.84
N GLY A 352 34.07 -8.98 27.77
CA GLY A 352 34.85 -9.92 28.57
C GLY A 352 34.01 -10.90 29.38
N ALA A 353 32.69 -10.90 29.19
CA ALA A 353 31.80 -11.84 29.85
C ALA A 353 31.97 -13.26 29.29
N ARG A 354 31.74 -14.23 30.17
CA ARG A 354 31.85 -15.67 29.91
C ARG A 354 30.52 -16.35 30.23
N HIS A 355 30.38 -17.59 29.76
CA HIS A 355 29.23 -18.38 30.15
C HIS A 355 29.24 -18.72 31.62
N ASN A 356 28.16 -19.30 32.11
CA ASN A 356 28.08 -19.79 33.48
C ASN A 356 29.21 -20.77 33.81
N ALA A 357 29.66 -20.76 35.06
CA ALA A 357 30.88 -21.45 35.50
C ALA A 357 30.82 -22.97 35.31
N GLU A 358 29.62 -23.55 35.30
CA GLU A 358 29.38 -24.98 35.05
C GLU A 358 29.73 -25.39 33.61
N ASN A 359 29.67 -24.44 32.67
CA ASN A 359 29.97 -24.66 31.26
C ASN A 359 31.34 -24.09 30.84
N ASP A 360 31.78 -23.00 31.47
CA ASP A 360 33.10 -22.40 31.29
C ASP A 360 33.74 -22.12 32.65
N GLY A 361 34.66 -22.97 33.09
CA GLY A 361 35.40 -22.78 34.35
C GLY A 361 36.57 -21.79 34.26
N THR A 362 36.75 -21.12 33.12
CA THR A 362 37.90 -20.23 32.88
C THR A 362 37.76 -18.91 33.63
N THR A 363 38.75 -18.55 34.45
CA THR A 363 38.69 -17.36 35.33
C THR A 363 39.33 -16.08 34.75
N THR A 364 39.77 -16.11 33.49
CA THR A 364 40.49 -15.01 32.81
C THR A 364 39.63 -14.52 31.66
N PRO A 365 39.32 -13.23 31.44
CA PRO A 365 39.91 -12.05 32.06
C PRO A 365 39.42 -11.78 33.49
N PHE A 366 38.22 -12.25 33.83
CA PHE A 366 37.58 -11.95 35.11
C PHE A 366 37.03 -13.22 35.74
N ALA A 367 37.52 -13.57 36.93
CA ALA A 367 37.10 -14.78 37.64
C ALA A 367 35.61 -14.76 38.05
N TYR A 368 35.07 -13.56 38.18
CA TYR A 368 33.66 -13.28 38.48
C TYR A 368 32.82 -13.04 37.23
N GLY A 369 33.40 -13.18 36.04
CA GLY A 369 32.81 -12.75 34.77
C GLY A 369 31.85 -13.75 34.13
N HIS A 370 31.14 -14.58 34.90
CA HIS A 370 30.30 -15.64 34.35
C HIS A 370 28.80 -15.33 34.38
N GLY A 371 28.07 -15.95 33.45
CA GLY A 371 26.61 -16.06 33.53
C GLY A 371 26.17 -16.83 34.78
N TYR A 372 24.86 -16.82 35.05
CA TYR A 372 24.27 -17.46 36.22
C TYR A 372 23.08 -18.35 35.87
N TRP A 373 23.09 -19.56 36.42
CA TRP A 373 21.91 -20.40 36.58
C TRP A 373 21.29 -20.16 37.95
N ALA A 374 19.97 -19.97 38.00
CA ALA A 374 19.27 -19.99 39.27
C ALA A 374 19.39 -21.36 39.96
N PRO A 375 19.34 -21.42 41.30
CA PRO A 375 19.00 -22.61 42.07
C PRO A 375 17.87 -23.40 41.42
N ASN A 376 18.02 -24.72 41.46
CA ASN A 376 17.13 -25.66 40.78
C ASN A 376 17.00 -25.40 39.28
N GLN A 377 17.87 -24.59 38.65
CA GLN A 377 17.82 -24.23 37.23
C GLN A 377 16.45 -23.69 36.81
N ALA A 378 15.84 -22.82 37.64
CA ALA A 378 14.52 -22.25 37.39
C ALA A 378 14.52 -21.26 36.20
N TRP A 379 15.60 -20.51 36.04
CA TRP A 379 15.83 -19.53 34.98
C TRP A 379 17.35 -19.30 34.84
N ARG A 380 17.74 -18.54 33.81
CA ARG A 380 19.14 -18.21 33.52
C ARG A 380 19.33 -16.79 33.03
N THR A 381 20.49 -16.19 33.27
CA THR A 381 20.88 -14.87 32.75
C THR A 381 21.37 -14.94 31.29
N ILE A 382 21.50 -13.80 30.61
CA ILE A 382 21.88 -13.69 29.17
C ILE A 382 23.10 -14.54 28.80
N MET A 383 24.17 -14.51 29.59
CA MET A 383 25.40 -15.25 29.29
C MET A 383 25.34 -16.72 29.67
N ALA A 384 24.31 -17.20 30.35
CA ALA A 384 24.27 -18.60 30.77
C ALA A 384 23.68 -19.49 29.66
N TYR A 385 24.24 -20.69 29.53
CA TYR A 385 23.77 -21.72 28.60
C TYR A 385 22.45 -22.34 29.04
N GLN A 386 21.85 -23.09 28.12
CA GLN A 386 20.70 -23.94 28.43
C GLN A 386 20.99 -24.84 29.63
N CYS A 387 20.02 -24.88 30.56
CA CYS A 387 20.10 -25.68 31.76
C CYS A 387 20.22 -27.18 31.47
N SER A 388 21.00 -27.89 32.29
CA SER A 388 21.28 -29.31 32.07
C SER A 388 20.04 -30.17 32.30
N GLY A 389 19.63 -30.93 31.29
CA GLY A 389 18.53 -31.89 31.38
C GLY A 389 17.13 -31.28 31.41
N LYS A 390 16.97 -29.96 31.24
CA LYS A 390 15.65 -29.31 31.15
C LYS A 390 15.67 -27.92 30.50
N THR A 391 14.48 -27.44 30.16
CA THR A 391 14.28 -26.05 29.72
C THR A 391 14.26 -25.10 30.92
N CYS A 392 15.07 -24.05 30.89
CA CYS A 392 14.97 -22.91 31.81
C CYS A 392 14.92 -21.60 31.00
N PRO A 393 13.98 -20.68 31.28
CA PRO A 393 13.89 -19.43 30.56
C PRO A 393 15.16 -18.59 30.68
N ARG A 394 15.64 -18.04 29.56
CA ARG A 394 16.67 -17.01 29.55
C ARG A 394 15.97 -15.66 29.76
N LEU A 395 16.40 -14.93 30.79
CA LEU A 395 15.86 -13.63 31.12
C LEU A 395 16.76 -12.54 30.52
N ASN A 396 16.18 -11.40 30.17
CA ASN A 396 16.94 -10.22 29.74
C ASN A 396 17.64 -9.50 30.91
N TYR A 397 18.51 -10.25 31.61
CA TYR A 397 19.29 -9.85 32.77
C TYR A 397 20.71 -10.41 32.66
N TRP A 398 21.69 -9.60 33.02
CA TRP A 398 23.08 -9.96 33.23
C TRP A 398 23.28 -10.36 34.68
N SER A 399 24.19 -11.31 34.95
CA SER A 399 24.42 -11.77 36.31
C SER A 399 24.89 -10.62 37.23
N ASN A 400 24.18 -10.41 38.32
CA ASN A 400 24.45 -9.36 39.31
C ASN A 400 23.91 -9.76 40.70
N PRO A 401 24.77 -9.99 41.71
CA PRO A 401 24.34 -10.29 43.08
C PRO A 401 23.61 -9.13 43.77
N GLY A 402 23.69 -7.91 43.25
CA GLY A 402 22.95 -6.74 43.76
C GLY A 402 21.52 -6.60 43.22
N VAL A 403 21.11 -7.45 42.28
CA VAL A 403 19.76 -7.47 41.69
C VAL A 403 19.08 -8.79 42.06
N ASN A 404 17.83 -8.72 42.50
CA ASN A 404 17.05 -9.89 42.90
C ASN A 404 15.94 -10.17 41.89
N TYR A 405 15.71 -11.46 41.63
CA TYR A 405 14.54 -11.96 40.92
C TYR A 405 13.27 -11.82 41.78
N THR A 406 12.09 -12.09 41.20
CA THR A 406 10.78 -11.87 41.84
C THR A 406 10.56 -12.68 43.11
N ASP A 407 11.24 -13.82 43.25
CA ASP A 407 11.27 -14.68 44.44
C ASP A 407 12.25 -14.19 45.53
N GLY A 408 12.90 -13.04 45.32
CA GLY A 408 13.90 -12.47 46.23
C GLY A 408 15.31 -13.05 46.07
N GLN A 409 15.50 -13.99 45.15
CA GLN A 409 16.78 -14.63 44.92
C GLN A 409 17.73 -13.71 44.14
N ALA A 410 18.98 -13.60 44.59
CA ALA A 410 20.00 -12.86 43.87
C ALA A 410 20.24 -13.43 42.46
N MET A 411 20.42 -12.54 41.48
CA MET A 411 20.67 -12.89 40.08
C MET A 411 22.15 -13.09 39.77
N GLY A 412 22.90 -13.64 40.72
CA GLY A 412 24.33 -13.84 40.60
C GLY A 412 25.00 -14.02 41.95
N ASN A 413 26.33 -14.07 41.94
CA ASN A 413 27.15 -14.11 43.15
C ASN A 413 28.43 -13.30 42.91
N THR A 414 29.03 -12.78 43.99
CA THR A 414 30.19 -11.88 43.90
C THR A 414 31.49 -12.55 43.44
N SER A 415 31.60 -13.88 43.61
CA SER A 415 32.84 -14.62 43.34
C SER A 415 32.97 -15.09 41.90
N THR A 416 31.88 -15.56 41.28
CA THR A 416 31.89 -16.23 39.97
C THR A 416 30.91 -15.61 38.99
N ALA A 417 29.74 -15.15 39.42
CA ALA A 417 28.67 -14.75 38.51
C ALA A 417 28.24 -13.28 38.68
N HIS A 418 29.02 -12.37 38.10
CA HIS A 418 28.85 -10.92 38.18
C HIS A 418 29.18 -10.22 36.84
N ASN A 419 28.54 -10.61 35.75
CA ASN A 419 28.72 -9.99 34.43
C ASN A 419 28.44 -8.49 34.44
N ALA A 420 27.46 -8.00 35.21
CA ALA A 420 27.13 -6.59 35.25
C ALA A 420 28.34 -5.70 35.64
N ARG A 421 29.21 -6.23 36.52
CA ARG A 421 30.47 -5.60 36.89
C ARG A 421 31.46 -5.57 35.73
N VAL A 422 31.66 -6.70 35.04
CA VAL A 422 32.55 -6.78 33.86
C VAL A 422 32.12 -5.76 32.81
N LEU A 423 30.82 -5.72 32.49
CA LEU A 423 30.29 -4.80 31.49
C LEU A 423 30.52 -3.34 31.90
N THR A 424 30.24 -2.99 33.15
CA THR A 424 30.44 -1.63 33.68
C THR A 424 31.91 -1.22 33.68
N GLU A 425 32.82 -2.08 34.13
CA GLU A 425 34.27 -1.80 34.16
C GLU A 425 34.86 -1.63 32.76
N ARG A 426 34.29 -2.31 31.75
CA ARG A 426 34.81 -2.32 30.38
C ARG A 426 34.11 -1.36 29.42
N ALA A 427 32.96 -0.80 29.81
CA ALA A 427 32.15 0.08 28.97
C ALA A 427 32.93 1.28 28.40
N ALA A 428 33.68 1.99 29.24
CA ALA A 428 34.50 3.11 28.81
C ALA A 428 35.65 2.69 27.88
N THR A 429 36.15 1.45 27.99
CA THR A 429 37.18 0.96 27.06
C THR A 429 36.60 0.68 25.68
N LEU A 430 35.43 0.02 25.61
CA LEU A 430 34.78 -0.26 24.33
C LEU A 430 34.38 1.04 23.64
N ALA A 431 33.77 1.98 24.37
CA ALA A 431 33.38 3.30 23.86
C ALA A 431 34.56 4.18 23.40
N ALA A 432 35.79 3.76 23.66
CA ALA A 432 37.01 4.46 23.27
C ALA A 432 37.78 3.73 22.15
N PHE A 433 37.21 2.69 21.54
CA PHE A 433 37.89 1.97 20.45
C PHE A 433 38.03 2.79 19.18
N ARG A 434 37.18 3.79 18.97
CA ARG A 434 37.35 4.79 17.93
C ARG A 434 37.20 6.19 18.51
N ALA A 435 37.95 7.14 17.92
CA ALA A 435 37.78 8.53 18.28
C ALA A 435 36.35 8.98 17.95
N ASP A 436 35.79 9.86 18.78
CA ASP A 436 34.54 10.53 18.47
C ASP A 436 34.72 11.36 17.20
N ALA A 437 34.34 10.81 16.05
CA ALA A 437 34.28 11.51 14.77
C ALA A 437 33.14 12.56 14.74
N GLY A 438 32.68 13.06 15.89
CA GLY A 438 31.53 13.95 16.01
C GLY A 438 30.18 13.24 15.83
N GLY A 439 30.13 12.02 15.29
CA GLY A 439 29.00 11.08 15.37
C GLY A 439 27.61 11.59 14.99
N ALA A 440 27.46 12.80 14.45
CA ALA A 440 26.21 13.24 13.86
C ALA A 440 26.07 12.50 12.54
N ASP A 441 24.93 11.86 12.33
CA ASP A 441 24.61 11.30 11.03
C ASP A 441 24.50 12.47 10.04
N THR A 442 25.34 12.47 9.01
CA THR A 442 25.39 13.52 7.97
C THR A 442 24.91 13.02 6.62
N THR A 443 24.59 11.73 6.53
CA THR A 443 24.21 11.11 5.27
C THR A 443 22.72 11.34 5.08
N ALA A 444 22.34 11.91 3.95
CA ALA A 444 20.92 12.10 3.63
C ALA A 444 20.28 10.79 3.14
N PRO A 445 18.99 10.57 3.43
CA PRO A 445 18.25 9.44 2.88
C PRO A 445 18.28 9.40 1.33
N THR A 446 18.29 8.19 0.75
CA THR A 446 18.07 7.99 -0.69
C THR A 446 16.59 7.73 -0.97
N VAL A 447 16.00 8.41 -1.96
CA VAL A 447 14.55 8.34 -2.23
C VAL A 447 14.27 8.10 -3.72
N SER A 448 13.34 7.18 -4.01
CA SER A 448 12.71 7.05 -5.32
C SER A 448 11.20 7.23 -5.21
N LEU A 449 10.57 7.71 -6.29
CA LEU A 449 9.15 8.01 -6.35
C LEU A 449 8.56 7.40 -7.63
N ALA A 450 7.41 6.74 -7.48
CA ALA A 450 6.61 6.23 -8.59
C ALA A 450 5.15 6.66 -8.43
N SER A 451 4.39 6.61 -9.53
CA SER A 451 2.95 6.89 -9.52
C SER A 451 2.15 5.86 -10.31
N SER A 452 0.91 5.59 -9.92
CA SER A 452 -0.07 4.81 -10.67
C SER A 452 -1.43 5.52 -10.70
N ALA A 453 -2.10 5.52 -11.85
CA ALA A 453 -3.38 6.20 -12.05
C ALA A 453 -4.55 5.22 -12.11
N SER A 454 -5.68 5.60 -11.54
CA SER A 454 -6.97 4.92 -11.68
C SER A 454 -8.09 5.95 -11.68
N GLY A 455 -8.70 6.20 -12.84
CA GLY A 455 -9.67 7.28 -13.02
C GLY A 455 -9.06 8.65 -12.64
N LYS A 456 -9.78 9.43 -11.82
CA LYS A 456 -9.32 10.72 -11.28
C LYS A 456 -8.44 10.61 -10.02
N SER A 457 -7.92 9.42 -9.71
CA SER A 457 -7.02 9.21 -8.58
C SER A 457 -5.62 8.83 -9.05
N LEU A 458 -4.62 9.54 -8.54
CA LEU A 458 -3.20 9.25 -8.76
C LEU A 458 -2.56 8.85 -7.43
N THR A 459 -2.08 7.61 -7.34
CA THR A 459 -1.38 7.08 -6.17
C THR A 459 0.11 7.25 -6.35
N PHE A 460 0.75 7.97 -5.43
CA PHE A 460 2.20 8.10 -5.36
C PHE A 460 2.75 7.15 -4.31
N THR A 461 3.86 6.49 -4.63
CA THR A 461 4.56 5.58 -3.72
C THR A 461 6.04 5.92 -3.72
N ALA A 462 6.61 6.12 -2.54
CA ALA A 462 8.02 6.41 -2.37
C ALA A 462 8.74 5.24 -1.69
N THR A 463 9.97 4.97 -2.12
CA THR A 463 10.91 4.08 -1.44
C THR A 463 12.04 4.93 -0.90
N ALA A 464 12.22 4.94 0.42
CA ALA A 464 13.28 5.70 1.09
C ALA A 464 14.11 4.77 1.96
N THR A 465 15.43 4.90 1.88
CA THR A 465 16.39 4.16 2.70
C THR A 465 17.48 5.10 3.20
N ASP A 466 18.05 4.77 4.36
CA ASP A 466 19.07 5.57 5.01
C ASP A 466 20.00 4.66 5.83
N ASN A 467 21.24 5.09 6.06
CA ASN A 467 22.26 4.35 6.80
C ASN A 467 21.99 4.25 8.30
N VAL A 468 21.20 5.14 8.89
CA VAL A 468 20.76 5.04 10.29
C VAL A 468 19.26 4.78 10.32
N GLY A 469 18.47 5.59 9.63
CA GLY A 469 17.04 5.39 9.50
C GLY A 469 16.29 6.59 8.94
N VAL A 470 15.23 6.31 8.20
CA VAL A 470 14.31 7.35 7.70
C VAL A 470 13.25 7.63 8.78
N ALA A 471 13.16 8.88 9.22
CA ALA A 471 12.18 9.33 10.21
C ALA A 471 10.82 9.66 9.56
N LYS A 472 10.82 10.28 8.37
CA LYS A 472 9.58 10.60 7.63
C LYS A 472 9.82 10.83 6.14
N VAL A 473 8.76 10.73 5.35
CA VAL A 473 8.69 11.13 3.95
C VAL A 473 7.59 12.16 3.75
N GLU A 474 7.90 13.28 3.12
CA GLU A 474 6.96 14.31 2.70
C GLU A 474 6.71 14.22 1.19
N PHE A 475 5.45 14.14 0.79
CA PHE A 475 5.03 14.28 -0.60
C PHE A 475 4.74 15.75 -0.87
N VAL A 476 5.53 16.36 -1.74
CA VAL A 476 5.49 17.78 -2.09
C VAL A 476 4.85 17.94 -3.46
N LEU A 477 3.62 18.44 -3.50
CA LEU A 477 2.86 18.72 -4.71
C LEU A 477 3.01 20.21 -5.05
N ASP A 478 3.53 20.50 -6.24
CA ASP A 478 3.74 21.87 -6.75
C ASP A 478 4.49 22.79 -5.76
N GLY A 479 5.54 22.25 -5.15
CA GLY A 479 6.37 22.95 -4.19
C GLY A 479 5.80 23.04 -2.77
N THR A 480 4.57 22.57 -2.53
CA THR A 480 3.91 22.60 -1.21
C THR A 480 3.78 21.19 -0.62
N VAL A 481 4.03 21.02 0.68
CA VAL A 481 3.84 19.72 1.36
C VAL A 481 2.37 19.33 1.32
N ASN A 482 2.04 18.27 0.60
CA ASN A 482 0.70 17.71 0.48
C ASN A 482 0.41 16.65 1.56
N ALA A 483 1.43 15.88 1.94
CA ALA A 483 1.32 14.90 3.01
C ALA A 483 2.68 14.61 3.65
N THR A 484 2.67 14.27 4.94
CA THR A 484 3.81 13.71 5.67
C THR A 484 3.46 12.30 6.12
N VAL A 485 4.30 11.33 5.75
CA VAL A 485 4.14 9.93 6.11
C VAL A 485 5.36 9.51 6.91
N THR A 486 5.17 9.18 8.19
CA THR A 486 6.27 8.81 9.12
C THR A 486 6.61 7.32 9.09
N ALA A 487 6.07 6.60 8.11
CA ALA A 487 6.01 5.15 8.12
C ALA A 487 5.92 4.51 6.73
N ALA A 488 6.71 3.46 6.49
CA ALA A 488 6.56 2.65 5.29
C ALA A 488 5.31 1.73 5.40
N PRO A 489 4.58 1.46 4.28
CA PRO A 489 4.82 1.97 2.93
C PRO A 489 4.48 3.46 2.80
N TYR A 490 5.41 4.24 2.25
CA TYR A 490 5.21 5.67 2.03
C TYR A 490 4.35 5.85 0.79
N SER A 491 3.07 6.18 0.98
CA SER A 491 2.15 6.37 -0.14
C SER A 491 1.16 7.51 0.12
N LYS A 492 0.73 8.16 -0.97
CA LYS A 492 -0.26 9.23 -0.97
C LYS A 492 -1.13 9.14 -2.21
N VAL A 493 -2.45 9.08 -2.02
CA VAL A 493 -3.43 9.24 -3.11
C VAL A 493 -3.80 10.72 -3.26
N VAL A 494 -3.80 11.20 -4.50
CA VAL A 494 -4.21 12.55 -4.90
C VAL A 494 -5.43 12.44 -5.82
N ASP A 495 -6.50 13.16 -5.49
CA ASP A 495 -7.67 13.32 -6.34
C ASP A 495 -7.44 14.47 -7.33
N THR A 496 -7.27 14.13 -8.61
CA THR A 496 -6.95 15.09 -9.66
C THR A 496 -8.12 16.01 -10.00
N SER A 497 -9.36 15.69 -9.61
CA SER A 497 -10.51 16.58 -9.80
C SER A 497 -10.43 17.86 -8.95
N THR A 498 -9.62 17.81 -7.88
CA THR A 498 -9.42 18.95 -6.96
C THR A 498 -8.27 19.86 -7.39
N LEU A 499 -7.49 19.47 -8.41
CA LEU A 499 -6.37 20.23 -8.93
C LEU A 499 -6.81 21.07 -10.14
N ALA A 500 -6.11 22.18 -10.36
CA ALA A 500 -6.29 22.98 -11.56
C ALA A 500 -5.95 22.14 -12.82
N ALA A 501 -6.53 22.48 -13.96
CA ALA A 501 -6.09 21.87 -15.22
C ALA A 501 -4.68 22.37 -15.57
N GLY A 502 -3.83 21.49 -16.08
CA GLY A 502 -2.47 21.81 -16.50
C GLY A 502 -1.41 20.87 -15.92
N ALA A 503 -0.16 21.32 -15.99
CA ALA A 503 1.00 20.55 -15.51
C ALA A 503 1.16 20.69 -14.00
N HIS A 504 1.43 19.56 -13.35
CA HIS A 504 1.69 19.43 -11.93
C HIS A 504 2.96 18.61 -11.70
N THR A 505 3.56 18.78 -10.52
CA THR A 505 4.78 18.08 -10.13
C THR A 505 4.67 17.49 -8.73
N MET A 506 5.21 16.29 -8.54
CA MET A 506 5.35 15.64 -7.25
C MET A 506 6.82 15.33 -6.97
N VAL A 507 7.27 15.65 -5.75
CA VAL A 507 8.59 15.26 -5.22
C VAL A 507 8.38 14.57 -3.87
N ALA A 508 9.06 13.46 -3.62
CA ALA A 508 9.14 12.87 -2.29
C ALA A 508 10.43 13.32 -1.60
N LYS A 509 10.32 13.91 -0.42
CA LYS A 509 11.46 14.28 0.44
C LYS A 509 11.51 13.39 1.66
N ALA A 510 12.59 12.66 1.86
CA ALA A 510 12.78 11.86 3.06
C ALA A 510 13.73 12.55 4.03
N TYR A 511 13.41 12.45 5.31
CA TYR A 511 14.16 13.03 6.42
C TYR A 511 14.58 11.91 7.36
N ASP A 512 15.82 11.94 7.83
CA ASP A 512 16.26 11.11 8.95
C ASP A 512 16.03 11.81 10.31
N ALA A 513 16.44 11.17 11.40
CA ALA A 513 16.33 11.73 12.75
C ALA A 513 17.40 12.79 13.07
N ALA A 514 18.48 12.86 12.30
CA ALA A 514 19.52 13.87 12.42
C ALA A 514 19.20 15.18 11.66
N GLY A 515 18.17 15.15 10.81
CA GLY A 515 17.68 16.28 10.03
C GLY A 515 18.23 16.35 8.62
N ASN A 516 18.97 15.34 8.12
CA ASN A 516 19.40 15.34 6.73
C ASN A 516 18.21 15.02 5.80
N VAL A 517 18.26 15.55 4.58
CA VAL A 517 17.13 15.52 3.64
C VAL A 517 17.55 14.95 2.29
N GLY A 518 16.92 13.85 1.91
CA GLY A 518 16.96 13.28 0.58
C GLY A 518 15.76 13.68 -0.25
N SER A 519 15.90 13.85 -1.57
CA SER A 519 14.78 14.12 -2.47
C SER A 519 14.78 13.15 -3.65
N SER A 520 13.59 12.70 -4.06
CA SER A 520 13.42 11.97 -5.32
C SER A 520 13.66 12.88 -6.52
N THR A 521 13.77 12.27 -7.71
CA THR A 521 13.55 13.02 -8.95
C THR A 521 12.12 13.59 -8.98
N THR A 522 11.94 14.72 -9.68
CA THR A 522 10.62 15.33 -9.88
C THR A 522 9.79 14.49 -10.83
N LEU A 523 8.63 14.03 -10.38
CA LEU A 523 7.64 13.35 -11.20
C LEU A 523 6.64 14.38 -11.72
N SER A 524 6.55 14.52 -13.04
CA SER A 524 5.60 15.44 -13.68
C SER A 524 4.37 14.69 -14.18
N PHE A 525 3.19 15.28 -14.00
CA PHE A 525 1.92 14.76 -14.52
C PHE A 525 1.03 15.92 -14.97
N SER A 526 0.05 15.64 -15.82
CA SER A 526 -0.93 16.64 -16.25
C SER A 526 -2.32 16.28 -15.77
N VAL A 527 -3.07 17.28 -15.35
CA VAL A 527 -4.47 17.18 -14.97
C VAL A 527 -5.32 17.81 -16.06
N ASP A 528 -6.34 17.10 -16.51
CA ASP A 528 -7.31 17.59 -17.48
C ASP A 528 -8.73 17.47 -16.91
N ASN A 529 -9.27 18.60 -16.47
CA ASN A 529 -10.62 18.73 -15.93
C ASN A 529 -11.52 19.58 -16.84
N THR A 530 -11.04 19.92 -18.05
CA THR A 530 -11.82 20.70 -19.01
C THR A 530 -12.72 19.75 -19.76
N ALA A 531 -14.03 20.01 -19.75
CA ALA A 531 -14.94 19.23 -20.58
C ALA A 531 -14.84 19.66 -22.05
N PRO A 532 -15.04 18.74 -23.01
CA PRO A 532 -15.10 19.09 -24.42
C PRO A 532 -16.24 20.08 -24.71
N THR A 533 -16.20 20.73 -25.86
CA THR A 533 -17.37 21.44 -26.43
C THR A 533 -17.99 20.59 -27.53
N VAL A 534 -19.32 20.67 -27.70
CA VAL A 534 -20.01 19.94 -28.75
C VAL A 534 -21.26 20.69 -29.24
N SER A 535 -21.43 20.76 -30.55
CA SER A 535 -22.63 21.23 -31.23
C SER A 535 -23.16 20.18 -32.19
N LEU A 536 -24.47 20.13 -32.37
CA LEU A 536 -25.14 19.15 -33.23
C LEU A 536 -25.99 19.85 -34.28
N ALA A 537 -25.89 19.42 -35.53
CA ALA A 537 -26.76 19.82 -36.63
C ALA A 537 -27.46 18.59 -37.21
N GLY A 538 -28.68 18.79 -37.73
CA GLY A 538 -29.46 17.73 -38.38
C GLY A 538 -30.06 18.18 -39.71
N SER A 539 -30.13 17.27 -40.69
CA SER A 539 -30.74 17.51 -42.01
C SER A 539 -31.48 16.27 -42.52
N ALA A 540 -32.70 16.46 -43.02
CA ALA A 540 -33.50 15.36 -43.58
C ALA A 540 -33.16 15.11 -45.05
N SER A 541 -33.13 13.83 -45.45
CA SER A 541 -32.92 13.38 -46.83
C SER A 541 -33.70 12.09 -47.10
N GLY A 542 -34.90 12.22 -47.69
CA GLY A 542 -35.78 11.07 -47.95
C GLY A 542 -36.20 10.39 -46.65
N THR A 543 -35.94 9.09 -46.53
CA THR A 543 -36.23 8.29 -45.32
C THR A 543 -35.11 8.33 -44.28
N THR A 544 -34.09 9.17 -44.46
CA THR A 544 -32.95 9.27 -43.55
C THR A 544 -32.87 10.65 -42.92
N GLN A 545 -32.62 10.69 -41.61
CA GLN A 545 -32.29 11.91 -40.87
C GLN A 545 -30.78 11.88 -40.56
N ASN A 546 -30.01 12.76 -41.20
CA ASN A 546 -28.57 12.84 -40.96
C ASN A 546 -28.26 13.81 -39.83
N PHE A 547 -27.26 13.48 -39.01
CA PHE A 547 -26.72 14.30 -37.95
C PHE A 547 -25.21 14.43 -38.09
N THR A 548 -24.70 15.63 -37.81
CA THR A 548 -23.27 15.92 -37.76
C THR A 548 -22.97 16.65 -36.47
N ALA A 549 -22.06 16.09 -35.67
CA ALA A 549 -21.57 16.72 -34.46
C ALA A 549 -20.20 17.35 -34.72
N THR A 550 -20.03 18.58 -34.26
CA THR A 550 -18.73 19.27 -34.21
C THR A 550 -18.32 19.34 -32.75
N ALA A 551 -17.24 18.66 -32.39
CA ALA A 551 -16.72 18.63 -31.05
C ALA A 551 -15.24 19.00 -31.03
N SER A 552 -14.81 19.69 -29.99
CA SER A 552 -13.42 20.07 -29.77
C SER A 552 -13.09 20.09 -28.28
N ASP A 553 -11.81 19.92 -27.97
CA ASP A 553 -11.29 19.84 -26.61
C ASP A 553 -9.84 20.36 -26.59
N ASN A 554 -9.31 20.74 -25.42
CA ASN A 554 -7.93 21.21 -25.25
C ASN A 554 -6.89 20.12 -25.47
N VAL A 555 -7.19 18.85 -25.18
CA VAL A 555 -6.30 17.71 -25.44
C VAL A 555 -6.82 16.88 -26.60
N GLY A 556 -8.13 16.63 -26.65
CA GLY A 556 -8.77 15.95 -27.77
C GLY A 556 -10.01 15.16 -27.37
N VAL A 557 -10.97 15.10 -28.30
CA VAL A 557 -12.19 14.31 -28.15
C VAL A 557 -11.92 12.86 -28.57
N THR A 558 -12.22 11.90 -27.71
CA THR A 558 -12.04 10.46 -27.98
C THR A 558 -13.25 9.83 -28.67
N LYS A 559 -14.45 10.33 -28.37
CA LYS A 559 -15.70 9.86 -29.00
C LYS A 559 -16.84 10.86 -28.86
N VAL A 560 -17.81 10.75 -29.76
CA VAL A 560 -19.12 11.38 -29.66
C VAL A 560 -20.20 10.30 -29.68
N GLU A 561 -21.12 10.37 -28.73
CA GLU A 561 -22.31 9.52 -28.66
C GLU A 561 -23.54 10.28 -29.12
N PHE A 562 -24.39 9.65 -29.92
CA PHE A 562 -25.67 10.19 -30.38
C PHE A 562 -26.82 9.53 -29.60
N TRP A 563 -27.62 10.34 -28.92
CA TRP A 563 -28.69 9.91 -28.03
C TRP A 563 -30.06 10.33 -28.61
N LEU A 564 -30.86 9.35 -29.01
CA LEU A 564 -32.22 9.53 -29.51
C LEU A 564 -33.22 9.38 -28.36
N ASP A 565 -33.96 10.44 -28.05
CA ASP A 565 -34.97 10.48 -26.98
C ASP A 565 -34.46 9.97 -25.62
N GLY A 566 -33.20 10.28 -25.31
CA GLY A 566 -32.55 9.89 -24.06
C GLY A 566 -31.97 8.47 -24.06
N ALA A 567 -32.05 7.73 -25.17
CA ALA A 567 -31.41 6.42 -25.34
C ALA A 567 -30.20 6.51 -26.28
N LEU A 568 -29.10 5.82 -25.95
CA LEU A 568 -27.91 5.76 -26.81
C LEU A 568 -28.27 5.06 -28.12
N ASN A 569 -28.09 5.76 -29.25
CA ASN A 569 -28.33 5.22 -30.57
C ASN A 569 -27.04 4.80 -31.26
N ALA A 570 -25.99 5.63 -31.20
CA ALA A 570 -24.71 5.33 -31.85
C ALA A 570 -23.53 5.98 -31.11
N THR A 571 -22.33 5.48 -31.36
CA THR A 571 -21.05 6.07 -30.93
C THR A 571 -20.17 6.21 -32.16
N ASP A 572 -19.55 7.37 -32.32
CA ASP A 572 -18.56 7.64 -33.36
C ASP A 572 -17.24 8.06 -32.69
N THR A 573 -16.16 7.37 -33.01
CA THR A 573 -14.84 7.58 -32.40
C THR A 573 -13.90 8.41 -33.30
N ALA A 574 -14.36 8.86 -34.47
CA ALA A 574 -13.52 9.62 -35.41
C ALA A 574 -14.25 10.82 -36.02
N SER A 575 -13.54 11.95 -36.13
CA SER A 575 -14.05 13.12 -36.84
C SER A 575 -13.93 12.91 -38.37
N PRO A 576 -14.92 13.31 -39.19
CA PRO A 576 -16.15 14.01 -38.81
C PRO A 576 -17.18 13.09 -38.14
N TYR A 577 -17.68 13.49 -36.97
CA TYR A 577 -18.63 12.69 -36.19
C TYR A 577 -20.02 12.76 -36.82
N THR A 578 -20.53 11.63 -37.32
CA THR A 578 -21.78 11.60 -38.08
C THR A 578 -22.68 10.42 -37.74
N LEU A 579 -23.99 10.61 -37.91
CA LEU A 579 -25.00 9.57 -37.80
C LEU A 579 -26.05 9.72 -38.89
N ALA A 580 -26.30 8.65 -39.64
CA ALA A 580 -27.42 8.54 -40.58
C ALA A 580 -28.54 7.70 -39.95
N LEU A 581 -29.58 8.35 -39.44
CA LEU A 581 -30.71 7.70 -38.79
C LEU A 581 -31.77 7.27 -39.81
N ASP A 582 -32.02 5.97 -39.91
CA ASP A 582 -33.10 5.39 -40.71
C ASP A 582 -34.45 5.63 -40.04
N THR A 583 -35.21 6.63 -40.54
CA THR A 583 -36.46 7.06 -39.92
C THR A 583 -37.60 6.04 -40.09
N THR A 584 -37.47 5.06 -41.00
CA THR A 584 -38.48 4.00 -41.17
C THR A 584 -38.56 3.04 -39.98
N LYS A 585 -37.51 3.01 -39.17
CA LYS A 585 -37.39 2.19 -37.95
C LYS A 585 -37.69 2.99 -36.68
N VAL A 586 -37.99 4.28 -36.82
CA VAL A 586 -38.33 5.18 -35.72
C VAL A 586 -39.86 5.33 -35.71
N ALA A 587 -40.44 5.38 -34.51
CA ALA A 587 -41.87 5.59 -34.35
C ALA A 587 -42.31 6.92 -34.98
N ASN A 588 -43.60 7.07 -35.27
CA ASN A 588 -44.11 8.36 -35.73
C ASN A 588 -44.25 9.34 -34.56
N GLY A 589 -43.88 10.59 -34.79
CA GLY A 589 -43.94 11.63 -33.77
C GLY A 589 -42.77 12.61 -33.84
N THR A 590 -42.67 13.47 -32.84
CA THR A 590 -41.52 14.36 -32.65
C THR A 590 -40.45 13.64 -31.84
N HIS A 591 -39.22 13.68 -32.34
CA HIS A 591 -38.04 13.08 -31.76
C HIS A 591 -36.98 14.14 -31.49
N SER A 592 -36.06 13.82 -30.59
CA SER A 592 -34.97 14.69 -30.18
C SER A 592 -33.64 13.93 -30.20
N MET A 593 -32.64 14.50 -30.88
CA MET A 593 -31.27 13.99 -30.90
C MET A 593 -30.35 14.89 -30.07
N VAL A 594 -29.51 14.28 -29.23
CA VAL A 594 -28.44 14.97 -28.46
C VAL A 594 -27.11 14.29 -28.75
N ALA A 595 -26.06 15.07 -28.97
CA ALA A 595 -24.69 14.55 -29.05
C ALA A 595 -23.98 14.75 -27.70
N LYS A 596 -23.26 13.74 -27.23
CA LYS A 596 -22.38 13.81 -26.05
C LYS A 596 -20.94 13.57 -26.47
N ALA A 597 -20.06 14.54 -26.28
CA ALA A 597 -18.63 14.39 -26.55
C ALA A 597 -17.88 14.00 -25.28
N TYR A 598 -16.87 13.14 -25.43
CA TYR A 598 -16.00 12.66 -24.36
C TYR A 598 -14.55 12.90 -24.73
N ASP A 599 -13.73 13.32 -23.77
CA ASP A 599 -12.27 13.42 -23.93
C ASP A 599 -11.56 12.14 -23.43
N ALA A 600 -10.22 12.18 -23.35
CA ALA A 600 -9.41 11.06 -22.82
C ALA A 600 -9.35 11.01 -21.28
N ALA A 601 -9.63 12.13 -20.61
CA ALA A 601 -9.67 12.24 -19.16
C ALA A 601 -11.03 11.83 -18.55
N GLY A 602 -12.01 11.54 -19.42
CA GLY A 602 -13.36 11.12 -19.06
C GLY A 602 -14.32 12.29 -18.79
N ASN A 603 -13.97 13.54 -19.14
CA ASN A 603 -14.90 14.65 -19.05
C ASN A 603 -15.90 14.60 -20.21
N VAL A 604 -17.10 15.16 -19.99
CA VAL A 604 -18.25 15.00 -20.89
C VAL A 604 -18.97 16.33 -21.07
N ALA A 605 -19.38 16.62 -22.30
CA ALA A 605 -20.33 17.69 -22.60
C ALA A 605 -21.45 17.20 -23.50
N SER A 606 -22.62 17.85 -23.42
CA SER A 606 -23.79 17.55 -24.24
C SER A 606 -24.15 18.75 -25.11
N SER A 607 -24.54 18.50 -26.36
CA SER A 607 -25.06 19.53 -27.25
C SER A 607 -26.45 19.98 -26.82
N THR A 608 -26.92 21.10 -27.36
CA THR A 608 -28.37 21.37 -27.41
C THR A 608 -29.06 20.27 -28.23
N ALA A 609 -30.32 20.00 -27.90
CA ALA A 609 -31.10 18.98 -28.57
C ALA A 609 -31.58 19.47 -29.95
N VAL A 610 -31.49 18.61 -30.96
CA VAL A 610 -32.05 18.85 -32.31
C VAL A 610 -33.35 18.09 -32.44
N SER A 611 -34.46 18.81 -32.57
CA SER A 611 -35.79 18.22 -32.77
C SER A 611 -36.09 17.95 -34.25
N PHE A 612 -36.76 16.84 -34.54
CA PHE A 612 -37.22 16.46 -35.87
C PHE A 612 -38.53 15.66 -35.77
N SER A 613 -39.26 15.50 -36.87
CA SER A 613 -40.52 14.74 -36.91
C SER A 613 -40.42 13.56 -37.86
N VAL A 614 -40.92 12.41 -37.42
CA VAL A 614 -41.02 11.19 -38.24
C VAL A 614 -42.49 10.91 -38.54
N ASN A 615 -42.80 10.65 -39.80
CA ASN A 615 -44.13 10.22 -40.24
C ASN A 615 -44.02 9.15 -41.34
N ASN A 616 -44.13 7.90 -40.92
CA ASN A 616 -44.14 6.71 -41.76
C ASN A 616 -45.58 6.26 -42.10
N THR A 617 -46.63 7.01 -41.73
CA THR A 617 -48.01 6.62 -42.03
C THR A 617 -48.34 6.92 -43.49
N SER A 618 -48.63 5.85 -44.23
CA SER A 618 -49.14 5.96 -45.60
C SER A 618 -50.66 6.03 -45.62
N THR A 619 -51.22 6.97 -46.39
CA THR A 619 -52.68 7.17 -46.50
C THR A 619 -53.25 6.49 -47.75
N SER A 620 -54.51 6.06 -47.70
CA SER A 620 -55.24 5.57 -48.88
C SER A 620 -56.23 6.63 -49.36
N VAL A 621 -56.35 6.81 -50.67
CA VAL A 621 -57.35 7.68 -51.30
C VAL A 621 -58.37 6.82 -52.02
N THR A 622 -59.65 7.12 -51.88
CA THR A 622 -60.70 6.54 -52.72
C THR A 622 -61.22 7.63 -53.64
N GLU A 623 -61.32 7.32 -54.92
CA GLU A 623 -61.93 8.18 -55.93
C GLU A 623 -63.35 8.57 -55.50
N GLY A 624 -63.69 9.85 -55.61
CA GLY A 624 -65.02 10.39 -55.28
C GLY A 624 -65.91 10.47 -56.52
N SER A 625 -67.18 10.87 -56.36
CA SER A 625 -68.15 10.98 -57.47
C SER A 625 -67.89 12.11 -58.48
N ALA A 626 -66.73 12.77 -58.42
CA ALA A 626 -66.37 13.89 -59.28
C ALA A 626 -65.41 13.41 -60.37
N ALA A 627 -65.76 13.65 -61.63
CA ALA A 627 -64.98 13.21 -62.79
C ALA A 627 -63.55 13.77 -62.78
N ASN A 628 -62.57 12.87 -62.79
CA ASN A 628 -61.13 13.09 -62.90
C ASN A 628 -60.61 12.71 -64.31
N ASP A 629 -61.50 12.79 -65.31
CA ASP A 629 -61.32 12.36 -66.70
C ASP A 629 -60.23 13.09 -67.51
N THR A 630 -59.62 14.12 -66.95
CA THR A 630 -58.64 14.98 -67.63
C THR A 630 -57.48 15.35 -66.69
N ILE A 631 -56.34 15.73 -67.27
CA ILE A 631 -55.19 16.26 -66.52
C ILE A 631 -55.60 17.47 -65.65
N ALA A 632 -56.50 18.32 -66.13
CA ALA A 632 -56.95 19.51 -65.40
C ALA A 632 -57.81 19.18 -64.18
N THR A 633 -58.52 18.06 -64.22
CA THR A 633 -59.42 17.58 -63.15
C THR A 633 -58.79 16.48 -62.29
N ALA A 634 -57.51 16.19 -62.49
CA ALA A 634 -56.81 15.11 -61.81
C ALA A 634 -56.87 15.23 -60.28
N VAL A 635 -57.11 14.11 -59.59
CA VAL A 635 -57.10 14.07 -58.12
C VAL A 635 -55.66 14.25 -57.63
N LYS A 636 -55.41 15.30 -56.86
CA LYS A 636 -54.09 15.60 -56.29
C LYS A 636 -53.79 14.65 -55.13
N LEU A 637 -52.74 13.86 -55.26
CA LEU A 637 -52.30 12.94 -54.22
C LEU A 637 -51.27 13.62 -53.32
N ALA A 638 -51.48 13.53 -52.00
CA ALA A 638 -50.47 13.92 -51.03
C ALA A 638 -49.25 12.98 -51.12
N THR A 639 -48.08 13.46 -50.71
CA THR A 639 -46.79 12.74 -50.85
C THR A 639 -46.67 11.49 -49.98
N ASN A 640 -47.63 11.22 -49.10
CA ASN A 640 -47.71 10.02 -48.27
C ASN A 640 -48.81 9.03 -48.71
N VAL A 641 -49.46 9.23 -49.86
CA VAL A 641 -50.49 8.31 -50.36
C VAL A 641 -49.84 7.01 -50.86
N GLY A 642 -50.18 5.88 -50.23
CA GLY A 642 -49.64 4.55 -50.59
C GLY A 642 -50.55 3.73 -51.48
N SER A 643 -51.85 4.06 -51.53
CA SER A 643 -52.77 3.41 -52.44
C SER A 643 -53.92 4.32 -52.85
N VAL A 644 -54.41 4.11 -54.06
CA VAL A 644 -55.63 4.72 -54.56
C VAL A 644 -56.59 3.64 -55.02
N THR A 645 -57.88 3.75 -54.71
CA THR A 645 -58.92 2.88 -55.27
C THR A 645 -59.88 3.70 -56.10
N GLY A 646 -60.13 3.28 -57.35
CA GLY A 646 -61.02 3.97 -58.28
C GLY A 646 -61.77 3.00 -59.18
N THR A 647 -62.64 3.51 -60.05
CA THR A 647 -63.49 2.70 -60.96
C THR A 647 -63.53 3.30 -62.36
N VAL A 648 -63.21 2.51 -63.38
CA VAL A 648 -63.48 2.88 -64.78
C VAL A 648 -64.89 2.40 -65.14
N SER A 649 -65.87 3.25 -64.84
CA SER A 649 -67.31 2.95 -64.82
C SER A 649 -67.98 3.01 -66.20
N ALA A 650 -67.36 3.69 -67.18
CA ALA A 650 -67.82 3.77 -68.56
C ALA A 650 -66.67 3.56 -69.56
N LYS A 651 -66.98 3.23 -70.81
CA LYS A 651 -65.97 2.98 -71.86
C LYS A 651 -65.09 4.21 -72.19
N THR A 652 -65.56 5.40 -71.82
CA THR A 652 -64.89 6.69 -72.04
C THR A 652 -64.26 7.26 -70.78
N ASP A 653 -64.39 6.56 -69.65
CA ASP A 653 -63.93 6.96 -68.33
C ASP A 653 -62.40 6.79 -68.24
N VAL A 654 -61.70 7.81 -67.75
CA VAL A 654 -60.24 7.90 -67.75
C VAL A 654 -59.73 8.59 -66.50
N ASP A 655 -59.28 7.84 -65.51
CA ASP A 655 -58.84 8.45 -64.26
C ASP A 655 -57.46 9.08 -64.34
N TYR A 656 -57.35 10.34 -63.92
CA TYR A 656 -56.07 11.02 -63.69
C TYR A 656 -55.81 11.30 -62.20
N TYR A 657 -54.59 10.97 -61.75
CA TYR A 657 -54.08 11.28 -60.42
C TYR A 657 -52.77 12.08 -60.51
N ALA A 658 -52.75 13.28 -59.92
CA ALA A 658 -51.58 14.15 -59.94
C ALA A 658 -50.64 13.84 -58.77
N VAL A 659 -49.36 13.67 -59.06
CA VAL A 659 -48.30 13.37 -58.09
C VAL A 659 -47.14 14.35 -58.26
N THR A 660 -46.82 15.08 -57.19
CA THR A 660 -45.64 15.96 -57.15
C THR A 660 -44.42 15.20 -56.63
N LEU A 661 -43.31 15.28 -57.36
CA LEU A 661 -42.05 14.62 -57.06
C LEU A 661 -40.95 15.65 -56.83
N ALA A 662 -40.13 15.42 -55.80
CA ALA A 662 -38.90 16.19 -55.59
C ALA A 662 -37.82 15.74 -56.60
N ALA A 663 -36.82 16.60 -56.84
CA ALA A 663 -35.68 16.24 -57.68
C ALA A 663 -34.95 15.00 -57.11
N GLY A 664 -34.70 14.00 -57.94
CA GLY A 664 -34.06 12.74 -57.57
C GLY A 664 -35.01 11.64 -57.08
N GLN A 665 -36.26 11.97 -56.76
CA GLN A 665 -37.24 11.01 -56.23
C GLN A 665 -37.74 10.05 -57.31
N THR A 666 -37.92 8.79 -56.95
CA THR A 666 -38.45 7.74 -57.81
C THR A 666 -39.89 7.40 -57.42
N LEU A 667 -40.80 7.54 -58.39
CA LEU A 667 -42.18 7.10 -58.30
C LEU A 667 -42.31 5.70 -58.87
N THR A 668 -42.89 4.77 -58.12
CA THR A 668 -43.36 3.49 -58.64
C THR A 668 -44.87 3.40 -58.45
N VAL A 669 -45.57 3.03 -59.52
CA VAL A 669 -47.02 2.84 -59.51
C VAL A 669 -47.31 1.44 -60.01
N GLY A 670 -47.89 0.62 -59.14
CA GLY A 670 -48.52 -0.64 -59.52
C GLY A 670 -50.03 -0.46 -59.59
N MET A 671 -50.69 -1.22 -60.44
CA MET A 671 -52.15 -1.31 -60.53
C MET A 671 -52.57 -2.77 -60.44
N THR A 672 -53.68 -3.01 -59.75
CA THR A 672 -54.44 -4.27 -59.83
C THR A 672 -55.87 -3.91 -60.20
N GLY A 673 -56.24 -4.24 -61.43
CA GLY A 673 -57.60 -4.11 -61.95
C GLY A 673 -58.49 -5.31 -61.58
N PRO A 674 -59.81 -5.19 -61.80
CA PRO A 674 -60.75 -6.30 -61.67
C PRO A 674 -60.41 -7.49 -62.58
N SER A 675 -60.83 -8.69 -62.20
CA SER A 675 -60.66 -9.89 -63.04
C SER A 675 -61.48 -9.77 -64.33
N GLY A 676 -60.87 -10.11 -65.47
CA GLY A 676 -61.53 -10.07 -66.78
C GLY A 676 -61.58 -8.69 -67.46
N THR A 677 -60.95 -7.66 -66.86
CA THR A 677 -60.78 -6.34 -67.48
C THR A 677 -59.32 -6.06 -67.81
N ASP A 678 -59.10 -5.37 -68.92
CA ASP A 678 -57.78 -4.96 -69.40
C ASP A 678 -57.64 -3.45 -69.26
N TYR A 679 -56.99 -3.02 -68.17
CA TYR A 679 -56.74 -1.62 -67.87
C TYR A 679 -55.25 -1.33 -68.03
N ASP A 680 -54.95 -0.23 -68.71
CA ASP A 680 -53.61 0.26 -68.98
C ASP A 680 -53.24 1.39 -68.03
N LEU A 681 -51.93 1.54 -67.81
CA LEU A 681 -51.36 2.58 -66.96
C LEU A 681 -50.37 3.42 -67.76
N ASN A 682 -50.61 4.74 -67.83
CA ASN A 682 -49.65 5.70 -68.36
C ASN A 682 -49.24 6.71 -67.28
N LEU A 683 -47.96 7.09 -67.27
CA LEU A 683 -47.51 8.32 -66.63
C LEU A 683 -47.38 9.40 -67.70
N VAL A 684 -48.00 10.55 -67.49
CA VAL A 684 -47.89 11.68 -68.41
C VAL A 684 -47.40 12.94 -67.69
N ASN A 685 -46.80 13.85 -68.44
CA ASN A 685 -46.55 15.22 -67.97
C ASN A 685 -47.80 16.11 -68.14
N ALA A 686 -47.70 17.39 -67.76
CA ALA A 686 -48.80 18.35 -67.88
C ALA A 686 -49.28 18.61 -69.32
N SER A 687 -48.46 18.33 -70.34
CA SER A 687 -48.84 18.44 -71.76
C SER A 687 -49.41 17.13 -72.33
N GLY A 688 -49.57 16.08 -71.50
CA GLY A 688 -50.07 14.77 -71.91
C GLY A 688 -49.05 13.87 -72.60
N THR A 689 -47.77 14.26 -72.63
CA THR A 689 -46.69 13.42 -73.16
C THR A 689 -46.41 12.25 -72.22
N VAL A 690 -46.39 11.03 -72.76
CA VAL A 690 -46.12 9.81 -71.98
C VAL A 690 -44.65 9.76 -71.55
N LEU A 691 -44.43 9.61 -70.25
CA LEU A 691 -43.12 9.48 -69.60
C LEU A 691 -42.77 8.02 -69.28
N ALA A 692 -43.78 7.22 -68.93
CA ALA A 692 -43.69 5.78 -68.68
C ALA A 692 -45.06 5.14 -68.95
N LYS A 693 -45.11 3.85 -69.26
CA LYS A 693 -46.37 3.14 -69.49
C LYS A 693 -46.25 1.65 -69.21
N SER A 694 -47.37 1.01 -68.94
CA SER A 694 -47.55 -0.43 -68.84
C SER A 694 -48.90 -0.77 -69.46
N THR A 695 -48.86 -1.60 -70.51
CA THR A 695 -50.03 -1.94 -71.35
C THR A 695 -50.07 -3.44 -71.61
N GLY A 696 -49.84 -4.24 -70.55
CA GLY A 696 -49.95 -5.69 -70.63
C GLY A 696 -51.42 -6.11 -70.82
N SER A 697 -51.66 -7.36 -71.21
CA SER A 697 -53.01 -7.91 -71.34
C SER A 697 -53.50 -8.57 -70.04
N THR A 698 -52.95 -8.16 -68.89
CA THR A 698 -53.23 -8.78 -67.58
C THR A 698 -53.96 -7.78 -66.69
N SER A 699 -54.68 -8.24 -65.67
CA SER A 699 -55.33 -7.33 -64.73
C SER A 699 -54.34 -6.61 -63.79
N THR A 700 -53.04 -6.58 -64.10
CA THR A 700 -52.00 -5.97 -63.27
C THR A 700 -51.02 -5.23 -64.12
N GLU A 701 -50.73 -3.98 -63.75
CA GLU A 701 -49.79 -3.14 -64.49
C GLU A 701 -48.79 -2.48 -63.56
N SER A 702 -47.60 -2.14 -64.05
CA SER A 702 -46.57 -1.52 -63.21
C SER A 702 -45.62 -0.64 -64.01
N MET A 703 -45.30 0.53 -63.47
CA MET A 703 -44.36 1.47 -64.06
C MET A 703 -43.54 2.20 -62.98
N SER A 704 -42.35 2.66 -63.37
CA SER A 704 -41.45 3.42 -62.52
C SER A 704 -40.87 4.63 -63.26
N TYR A 705 -40.68 5.73 -62.55
CA TYR A 705 -40.18 6.99 -63.10
C TYR A 705 -39.34 7.74 -62.06
N LYS A 706 -38.11 8.14 -62.42
CA LYS A 706 -37.23 8.96 -61.57
C LYS A 706 -37.23 10.41 -62.06
N ALA A 707 -37.66 11.33 -61.19
CA ALA A 707 -37.67 12.75 -61.50
C ALA A 707 -36.25 13.32 -61.45
N THR A 708 -35.80 13.98 -62.53
CA THR A 708 -34.48 14.65 -62.56
C THR A 708 -34.52 16.06 -61.95
N THR A 709 -35.69 16.69 -61.98
CA THR A 709 -36.00 17.99 -61.36
C THR A 709 -37.33 17.88 -60.63
N ALA A 710 -37.61 18.80 -59.71
CA ALA A 710 -38.91 18.81 -59.03
C ALA A 710 -40.03 19.06 -60.06
N THR A 711 -41.01 18.16 -60.13
CA THR A 711 -42.03 18.18 -61.18
C THR A 711 -43.34 17.55 -60.72
N THR A 712 -44.43 17.81 -61.44
CA THR A 712 -45.71 17.12 -61.24
C THR A 712 -46.00 16.24 -62.45
N VAL A 713 -46.27 14.97 -62.19
CA VAL A 713 -46.64 13.95 -63.18
C VAL A 713 -48.05 13.44 -62.89
N TYR A 714 -48.70 12.87 -63.90
CA TYR A 714 -50.08 12.41 -63.82
C TYR A 714 -50.15 10.93 -64.15
N VAL A 715 -50.63 10.14 -63.19
CA VAL A 715 -50.95 8.72 -63.40
C VAL A 715 -52.30 8.66 -64.08
N LYS A 716 -52.34 8.06 -65.26
CA LYS A 716 -53.53 7.88 -66.09
C LYS A 716 -53.90 6.40 -66.11
N VAL A 717 -55.11 6.07 -65.68
CA VAL A 717 -55.70 4.74 -65.81
C VAL A 717 -56.77 4.79 -66.92
N PHE A 718 -56.76 3.83 -67.83
CA PHE A 718 -57.74 3.76 -68.92
C PHE A 718 -57.89 2.34 -69.45
N SER A 719 -58.98 2.04 -70.15
CA SER A 719 -59.22 0.69 -70.67
C SER A 719 -58.55 0.42 -72.03
N TYR A 720 -57.91 -0.74 -72.19
CA TYR A 720 -57.46 -1.28 -73.48
C TYR A 720 -58.69 -1.88 -74.18
N SER A 721 -59.19 -1.23 -75.23
CA SER A 721 -60.41 -1.57 -76.02
C SER A 721 -61.79 -1.16 -75.47
N GLY A 722 -61.87 -0.29 -74.45
CA GLY A 722 -63.16 0.23 -73.98
C GLY A 722 -63.88 -0.69 -72.99
N SER A 723 -63.16 -1.53 -72.27
CA SER A 723 -63.70 -2.37 -71.19
C SER A 723 -64.04 -1.51 -69.96
N SER A 724 -65.23 -1.66 -69.37
CA SER A 724 -65.63 -0.92 -68.16
C SER A 724 -66.38 -1.82 -67.17
N THR A 725 -66.25 -1.55 -65.88
CA THR A 725 -66.97 -2.27 -64.81
C THR A 725 -67.19 -1.36 -63.60
N THR A 726 -68.15 -1.70 -62.76
CA THR A 726 -68.36 -1.04 -61.46
C THR A 726 -67.43 -1.56 -60.37
N SER A 727 -66.59 -2.55 -60.68
CA SER A 727 -65.57 -3.06 -59.77
C SER A 727 -64.34 -2.16 -59.75
N THR A 728 -63.75 -1.97 -58.57
CA THR A 728 -62.62 -1.05 -58.38
C THR A 728 -61.31 -1.63 -58.88
N TYR A 729 -60.45 -0.80 -59.47
CA TYR A 729 -59.01 -1.07 -59.48
C TYR A 729 -58.34 -0.48 -58.23
N LYS A 730 -57.13 -0.96 -57.92
CA LYS A 730 -56.28 -0.43 -56.86
C LYS A 730 -54.92 -0.05 -57.42
N LEU A 731 -54.55 1.22 -57.31
CA LEU A 731 -53.18 1.68 -57.46
C LEU A 731 -52.43 1.50 -56.14
N THR A 732 -51.20 1.00 -56.23
CA THR A 732 -50.21 1.04 -55.16
C THR A 732 -49.13 2.03 -55.56
N ILE A 733 -48.90 3.04 -54.72
CA ILE A 733 -48.01 4.16 -55.02
C ILE A 733 -46.86 4.11 -54.02
N THR A 734 -45.64 4.20 -54.52
CA THR A 734 -44.44 4.20 -53.67
C THR A 734 -43.47 5.28 -54.12
N TYR A 735 -42.94 6.00 -53.14
CA TYR A 735 -41.94 7.04 -53.31
C TYR A 735 -40.62 6.53 -52.73
N LYS A 736 -39.55 6.53 -53.52
CA LYS A 736 -38.20 6.12 -53.09
C LYS A 736 -37.14 7.16 -53.40
#